data_AF-Q9JP94-F1
#
_entry.id   AF-Q9JP94-F1
#
_cell.length_a   1.000
_cell.length_b   1.000
_cell.length_c   1.000
_cell.angle_alpha   90.00
_cell.angle_beta   90.00
_cell.angle_gamma   90.00
#
_symmetry.space_group_name_H-M   'P 1'
#
loop_
_entity.id
_entity.type
_entity.pdbx_description
1 polymer ?
#
loop_
_entity_poly.entity_id
_entity_poly.type
_entity_poly.pdbx_seq_one_letter_code
_entity_poly.pdbx_strand_id
1 'polypeptide(L)'
;MAVKVLILEDNPVARSFLCRVVRESFSDANHITEAGDLETARRHITLAGGATGLHGVDPFKLILIDLELPDGNGMELLAELAHYPATKIVTTLYSDDEHLSPAARCRRLPAEGGPLRGPRRGVAEDRARPAAAVAGDRTPAADPLPSGRRPRRRARQRLRQHHRLHDQPAGADGEGAARARTPDAARERGAHLPQQGLHDQGDREPDGHQVVHRQRPHQVHLQEAERLEPGRGRGAREQARTGLSARRPAAAPIIAMTERPAVPGDSSFANSALEPTLGTDLPQHWTGWRRQLLVVLTVLGCLGLLALTRWLAASPALDVVLLGATGAPPTVLSTSVPALEPMVGRAPIALRNADGREVRVDALLNEHSPRWQVDDAVRERVVAQQEALAEVLEGREVFVEFRNGIELPVLARPRGFDGLGLLYWPLTALALAVYLVGAIVLLARPQGRNVVYLFVMLSQAATLLFIAVGSMRGLGLPAGFATVEPLARMVLDLAVGAAVLHAFTQHPRLLPHRQAIAAAGWLPVFVLPVLAHSGALSHVWWWTQGALLAQGAAALATISWSYRIEANPFAAVLRRLGVFTLAAFALVTLGMAAAAGTTGRPGTVAAAGSLVWTLFFTSLLLLVPFLSRSRMALRELAMLAGISTIAVSLDLLFVALFSLGPFTSLTLAVFLALGAYAGARQWILNQTIGSEVLTTERTFEQLYRVARELQKQPSRYSTLVAELLRELFEPLEVLRLERDSPRASVVGGGAALVVPVRSSRGGGRPLSLVLRFARRGQRLFSRDDARLAERVVDQLKRAVAYDQAVERGRNEERLRIAQDLHDDIGARLLTLMYQAQTPEMEDYIRHTLLDLKTLTRGLAAANHRLSHASAEWKADLTQRLTAAQVQLGWSVEFDRDVRLTVVQWSALTRVIRELVTNSLYHGHASRVDLQMALHGTRLTLAVSDDGDGRAPEGWAHGLGLGGVRKRVKLLGGEVRWRENGPRGIVCEVLVPDFQTPDEDG
;
A
#
# COMPACT_ATOMS: atom_id res chain seq x y z
N MET A 1 16.09 -25.98 -50.10
CA MET A 1 16.09 -24.73 -50.90
C MET A 1 17.48 -24.15 -50.83
N ALA A 2 17.96 -23.51 -51.90
CA ALA A 2 19.27 -22.89 -51.87
C ALA A 2 19.33 -21.70 -50.91
N VAL A 3 20.38 -21.61 -50.09
CA VAL A 3 20.61 -20.46 -49.21
C VAL A 3 21.61 -19.55 -49.91
N LYS A 4 21.11 -18.43 -50.42
CA LYS A 4 21.93 -17.39 -51.03
C LYS A 4 22.55 -16.56 -49.92
N VAL A 5 23.88 -16.55 -49.85
CA VAL A 5 24.66 -15.89 -48.79
C VAL A 5 25.52 -14.79 -49.40
N LEU A 6 25.57 -13.61 -48.79
CA LEU A 6 26.53 -12.56 -49.10
C LEU A 6 27.54 -12.47 -47.94
N ILE A 7 28.82 -12.37 -48.25
CA ILE A 7 29.90 -12.15 -47.28
C ILE A 7 30.61 -10.86 -47.68
N LEU A 8 30.49 -9.83 -46.85
CA LEU A 8 31.20 -8.56 -46.96
C LEU A 8 32.24 -8.48 -45.85
N GLU A 9 33.50 -8.48 -46.27
CA GLU A 9 34.70 -8.63 -45.44
C GLU A 9 35.87 -8.20 -46.33
N ASP A 10 36.66 -7.19 -45.97
CA ASP A 10 37.71 -6.68 -46.87
C ASP A 10 38.90 -7.65 -46.95
N ASN A 11 39.30 -8.17 -45.77
CA ASN A 11 40.46 -9.03 -45.57
C ASN A 11 40.27 -10.38 -46.31
N PRO A 12 41.09 -10.68 -47.33
CA PRO A 12 40.89 -11.88 -48.15
C PRO A 12 41.11 -13.19 -47.37
N VAL A 13 41.86 -13.16 -46.27
CA VAL A 13 42.09 -14.35 -45.42
C VAL A 13 40.86 -14.62 -44.56
N ALA A 14 40.31 -13.59 -43.92
CA ALA A 14 39.08 -13.69 -43.14
C ALA A 14 37.88 -14.05 -44.05
N ARG A 15 37.76 -13.42 -45.22
CA ARG A 15 36.70 -13.73 -46.20
C ARG A 15 36.78 -15.18 -46.68
N SER A 16 37.99 -15.68 -46.95
CA SER A 16 38.22 -17.09 -47.30
C SER A 16 37.86 -18.06 -46.17
N PHE A 17 38.09 -17.67 -44.91
CA PHE A 17 37.71 -18.44 -43.73
C PHE A 17 36.17 -18.46 -43.54
N LEU A 18 35.50 -17.30 -43.60
CA LEU A 18 34.05 -17.20 -43.53
C LEU A 18 33.37 -17.98 -44.65
N CYS A 19 33.89 -17.92 -45.88
CA CYS A 19 33.41 -18.74 -47.00
C CYS A 19 33.52 -20.24 -46.73
N ARG A 20 34.57 -20.68 -46.03
CA ARG A 20 34.75 -22.09 -45.64
C ARG A 20 33.74 -22.49 -44.57
N VAL A 21 33.64 -21.72 -43.48
CA VAL A 21 32.68 -21.96 -42.39
C VAL A 21 31.24 -22.00 -42.92
N VAL A 22 30.88 -21.13 -43.85
CA VAL A 22 29.54 -21.10 -44.48
C VAL A 22 29.30 -22.27 -45.46
N ARG A 23 30.34 -22.91 -46.01
CA ARG A 23 30.20 -24.17 -46.77
C ARG A 23 30.10 -25.39 -45.85
N GLU A 24 30.86 -25.41 -44.76
CA GLU A 24 30.88 -26.51 -43.79
C GLU A 24 29.62 -26.53 -42.90
N SER A 25 29.02 -25.38 -42.60
CA SER A 25 27.85 -25.25 -41.71
C SER A 25 26.49 -25.50 -42.39
N PHE A 26 26.43 -25.63 -43.71
CA PHE A 26 25.18 -25.66 -44.48
C PHE A 26 25.29 -26.62 -45.69
N SER A 27 24.55 -27.74 -45.64
CA SER A 27 24.65 -28.81 -46.64
C SER A 27 24.08 -28.42 -48.03
N ASP A 28 24.94 -28.55 -49.05
CA ASP A 28 24.63 -28.85 -50.46
C ASP A 28 23.73 -27.91 -51.27
N ALA A 29 23.50 -26.66 -50.82
CA ALA A 29 22.77 -25.69 -51.65
C ALA A 29 23.14 -24.20 -51.42
N ASN A 30 24.41 -23.88 -51.15
CA ASN A 30 24.81 -22.49 -50.86
C ASN A 30 25.36 -21.73 -52.07
N HIS A 31 24.62 -20.71 -52.52
CA HIS A 31 25.13 -19.70 -53.46
C HIS A 31 25.79 -18.57 -52.65
N ILE A 32 27.08 -18.72 -52.36
CA ILE A 32 27.89 -17.69 -51.69
C ILE A 32 28.30 -16.64 -52.73
N THR A 33 28.11 -15.37 -52.39
CA THR A 33 28.60 -14.19 -53.10
C THR A 33 29.58 -13.48 -52.17
N GLU A 34 30.75 -13.11 -52.69
CA GLU A 34 31.80 -12.41 -51.95
C GLU A 34 31.86 -10.93 -52.36
N ALA A 35 32.05 -10.04 -51.40
CA ALA A 35 32.36 -8.63 -51.61
C ALA A 35 33.54 -8.24 -50.70
N GLY A 36 34.54 -7.56 -51.26
CA GLY A 36 35.64 -6.96 -50.50
C GLY A 36 35.39 -5.50 -50.10
N ASP A 37 34.31 -4.91 -50.62
CA ASP A 37 34.01 -3.49 -50.50
C ASP A 37 32.49 -3.23 -50.53
N LEU A 38 32.10 -2.02 -50.11
CA LEU A 38 30.71 -1.62 -49.93
C LEU A 38 29.95 -1.43 -51.26
N GLU A 39 30.63 -1.00 -52.32
CA GLU A 39 30.03 -0.74 -53.63
C GLU A 39 29.68 -2.06 -54.34
N THR A 40 30.61 -3.01 -54.33
CA THR A 40 30.42 -4.40 -54.79
C THR A 40 29.28 -5.06 -54.02
N ALA A 41 29.21 -4.90 -52.69
CA ALA A 41 28.09 -5.41 -51.90
C ALA A 41 26.75 -4.79 -52.32
N ARG A 42 26.64 -3.45 -52.36
CA ARG A 42 25.44 -2.72 -52.82
C ARG A 42 25.04 -3.14 -54.23
N ARG A 43 26.01 -3.33 -55.13
CA ARG A 43 25.80 -3.78 -56.52
C ARG A 43 25.25 -5.21 -56.57
N HIS A 44 25.75 -6.14 -55.77
CA HIS A 44 25.19 -7.50 -55.69
C HIS A 44 23.78 -7.52 -55.09
N ILE A 45 23.52 -6.70 -54.07
CA ILE A 45 22.20 -6.54 -53.45
C ILE A 45 21.19 -5.97 -54.47
N THR A 46 21.62 -5.00 -55.28
CA THR A 46 20.81 -4.37 -56.35
C THR A 46 20.61 -5.30 -57.55
N LEU A 47 21.61 -6.09 -57.93
CA LEU A 47 21.44 -7.15 -58.95
C LEU A 47 20.48 -8.25 -58.49
N ALA A 48 20.33 -8.46 -57.18
CA ALA A 48 19.30 -9.33 -56.59
C ALA A 48 17.95 -8.62 -56.34
N GLY A 49 17.83 -7.31 -56.61
CA GLY A 49 16.67 -6.49 -56.25
C GLY A 49 16.44 -5.33 -57.23
N GLY A 50 15.52 -5.51 -58.18
CA GLY A 50 15.19 -4.52 -59.22
C GLY A 50 14.76 -3.14 -58.68
N ALA A 51 14.73 -2.16 -59.59
CA ALA A 51 14.79 -0.71 -59.35
C ALA A 51 13.68 -0.04 -58.49
N THR A 52 12.85 -0.81 -57.78
CA THR A 52 11.86 -0.31 -56.80
C THR A 52 12.00 -0.94 -55.40
N GLY A 53 13.18 -1.47 -55.06
CA GLY A 53 13.71 -1.53 -53.70
C GLY A 53 13.09 -2.52 -52.69
N LEU A 54 11.91 -3.09 -52.96
CA LEU A 54 11.25 -4.04 -52.07
C LEU A 54 10.87 -5.33 -52.82
N HIS A 55 11.52 -6.42 -52.41
CA HIS A 55 11.31 -7.81 -52.85
C HIS A 55 11.66 -8.12 -54.33
N GLY A 56 12.95 -8.32 -54.59
CA GLY A 56 13.44 -8.98 -55.81
C GLY A 56 13.17 -10.48 -55.85
N VAL A 57 13.40 -11.10 -57.01
CA VAL A 57 12.99 -12.48 -57.34
C VAL A 57 13.77 -13.55 -56.57
N ASP A 58 15.03 -13.29 -56.21
CA ASP A 58 15.89 -14.22 -55.46
C ASP A 58 16.83 -13.45 -54.48
N PRO A 59 16.31 -13.02 -53.31
CA PRO A 59 17.03 -12.21 -52.35
C PRO A 59 17.95 -13.06 -51.45
N PHE A 60 19.04 -12.46 -50.99
CA PHE A 60 19.93 -13.05 -49.98
C PHE A 60 19.15 -13.43 -48.72
N LYS A 61 19.50 -14.58 -48.11
CA LYS A 61 18.86 -15.10 -46.90
C LYS A 61 19.72 -14.93 -45.66
N LEU A 62 21.04 -14.91 -45.86
CA LEU A 62 22.05 -14.64 -44.85
C LEU A 62 23.04 -13.63 -45.42
N ILE A 63 23.43 -12.65 -44.63
CA ILE A 63 24.47 -11.68 -44.96
C ILE A 63 25.43 -11.61 -43.77
N LEU A 64 26.70 -11.90 -44.00
CA LEU A 64 27.78 -11.69 -43.05
C LEU A 64 28.44 -10.35 -43.39
N ILE A 65 28.57 -9.49 -42.40
CA ILE A 65 29.01 -8.09 -42.56
C ILE A 65 30.10 -7.82 -41.52
N ASP A 66 31.32 -7.57 -41.99
CA ASP A 66 32.28 -6.86 -41.16
C ASP A 66 31.94 -5.35 -41.05
N LEU A 67 32.29 -4.74 -39.92
CA LEU A 67 32.04 -3.34 -39.61
C LEU A 67 33.31 -2.46 -39.68
N GLU A 68 34.51 -3.05 -39.60
CA GLU A 68 35.81 -2.37 -39.63
C GLU A 68 36.39 -2.23 -41.06
N LEU A 69 35.57 -2.45 -42.09
CA LEU A 69 35.87 -2.17 -43.51
C LEU A 69 36.63 -0.83 -43.67
N PRO A 70 37.65 -0.72 -44.57
CA PRO A 70 38.53 0.44 -44.66
C PRO A 70 37.85 1.81 -44.85
N ASP A 71 36.64 1.81 -45.40
CA ASP A 71 35.83 3.01 -45.65
C ASP A 71 34.97 3.44 -44.42
N GLY A 72 35.02 2.70 -43.31
CA GLY A 72 34.27 2.95 -42.06
C GLY A 72 32.75 2.72 -42.12
N ASN A 73 32.23 2.23 -43.24
CA ASN A 73 30.80 2.30 -43.57
C ASN A 73 30.01 0.97 -43.50
N GLY A 74 30.54 -0.09 -42.86
CA GLY A 74 29.78 -1.34 -42.65
C GLY A 74 28.47 -1.13 -41.87
N MET A 75 28.46 -0.16 -40.95
CA MET A 75 27.25 0.30 -40.24
C MET A 75 26.22 0.99 -41.14
N GLU A 76 26.64 1.66 -42.21
CA GLU A 76 25.74 2.36 -43.16
C GLU A 76 24.91 1.32 -43.93
N LEU A 77 25.57 0.29 -44.49
CA LEU A 77 24.89 -0.81 -45.17
C LEU A 77 23.96 -1.58 -44.22
N LEU A 78 24.33 -1.76 -42.96
CA LEU A 78 23.48 -2.43 -41.98
C LEU A 78 22.20 -1.60 -41.66
N ALA A 79 22.26 -0.27 -41.76
CA ALA A 79 21.11 0.61 -41.66
C ALA A 79 20.24 0.58 -42.93
N GLU A 80 20.84 0.62 -44.14
CA GLU A 80 20.12 0.44 -45.42
C GLU A 80 19.36 -0.89 -45.46
N LEU A 81 20.03 -1.97 -45.04
CA LEU A 81 19.50 -3.32 -45.01
C LEU A 81 18.53 -3.59 -43.86
N ALA A 82 18.17 -2.61 -43.02
CA ALA A 82 17.24 -2.80 -41.90
C ALA A 82 15.94 -3.53 -42.34
N HIS A 83 15.37 -3.12 -43.48
CA HIS A 83 14.14 -3.69 -44.05
C HIS A 83 14.36 -4.85 -45.05
N TYR A 84 15.61 -5.19 -45.38
CA TYR A 84 15.91 -6.27 -46.34
C TYR A 84 15.64 -7.66 -45.73
N PRO A 85 15.00 -8.62 -46.43
CA PRO A 85 14.52 -9.89 -45.87
C PRO A 85 15.62 -10.98 -45.72
N ALA A 86 16.74 -10.60 -45.12
CA ALA A 86 17.87 -11.48 -44.77
C ALA A 86 18.16 -11.46 -43.26
N THR A 87 18.70 -12.57 -42.76
CA THR A 87 19.43 -12.60 -41.49
C THR A 87 20.76 -11.87 -41.69
N LYS A 88 21.09 -10.90 -40.83
CA LYS A 88 22.41 -10.23 -40.83
C LYS A 88 23.20 -10.68 -39.61
N ILE A 89 24.46 -11.06 -39.82
CA ILE A 89 25.42 -11.42 -38.77
C ILE A 89 26.61 -10.48 -38.91
N VAL A 90 27.01 -9.86 -37.80
CA VAL A 90 28.23 -9.04 -37.71
C VAL A 90 29.42 -9.97 -37.47
N THR A 91 30.51 -9.79 -38.22
CA THR A 91 31.71 -10.66 -38.17
C THR A 91 32.98 -10.01 -37.63
N THR A 92 32.92 -8.73 -37.26
CA THR A 92 34.04 -7.96 -36.66
C THR A 92 34.71 -8.73 -35.53
N LEU A 93 36.04 -8.81 -35.56
CA LEU A 93 36.79 -9.78 -34.74
C LEU A 93 37.94 -9.17 -33.91
N TYR A 94 37.93 -7.85 -33.71
CA TYR A 94 38.63 -7.15 -32.61
C TYR A 94 37.84 -5.85 -32.27
N SER A 95 38.26 -5.14 -31.20
CA SER A 95 37.85 -3.76 -30.82
C SER A 95 36.40 -3.45 -30.37
N ASP A 96 36.32 -2.75 -29.23
CA ASP A 96 35.38 -1.70 -28.77
C ASP A 96 33.84 -1.79 -28.89
N ASP A 97 33.18 -1.62 -27.72
CA ASP A 97 31.71 -1.63 -27.52
C ASP A 97 30.94 -0.48 -28.22
N GLU A 98 31.62 0.54 -28.77
CA GLU A 98 30.96 1.73 -29.34
C GLU A 98 30.01 1.37 -30.50
N HIS A 99 30.36 0.38 -31.32
CA HIS A 99 29.55 -0.05 -32.47
C HIS A 99 28.45 -1.07 -32.13
N LEU A 100 28.52 -1.74 -30.98
CA LEU A 100 27.50 -2.67 -30.50
C LEU A 100 26.18 -1.97 -30.12
N SER A 101 26.25 -0.79 -29.49
CA SER A 101 25.04 -0.09 -29.02
C SER A 101 24.18 0.57 -30.12
N PRO A 102 24.73 1.06 -31.25
CA PRO A 102 23.97 1.45 -32.44
C PRO A 102 23.42 0.24 -33.21
N ALA A 103 24.21 -0.81 -33.44
CA ALA A 103 23.75 -2.03 -34.12
C ALA A 103 22.56 -2.69 -33.39
N ALA A 104 22.58 -2.70 -32.04
CA ALA A 104 21.46 -3.15 -31.22
C ALA A 104 20.19 -2.28 -31.35
N ARG A 105 20.32 -0.98 -31.70
CA ARG A 105 19.20 -0.06 -31.93
C ARG A 105 18.53 -0.29 -33.29
N CYS A 106 19.30 -0.55 -34.35
CA CYS A 106 18.76 -0.98 -35.66
C CYS A 106 17.92 -2.27 -35.54
N ARG A 107 18.13 -3.09 -34.50
CA ARG A 107 17.39 -4.32 -34.20
C ARG A 107 16.09 -4.11 -33.40
N ARG A 108 15.71 -2.87 -33.02
CA ARG A 108 14.57 -2.59 -32.13
C ARG A 108 13.74 -1.34 -32.52
N LEU A 109 12.87 -1.48 -33.52
CA LEU A 109 11.66 -0.68 -33.67
C LEU A 109 10.42 -1.59 -33.85
N PRO A 110 9.22 -1.19 -33.39
CA PRO A 110 8.13 -2.12 -33.13
C PRO A 110 7.13 -2.28 -34.30
N ALA A 111 6.53 -3.46 -34.37
CA ALA A 111 5.27 -3.69 -35.08
C ALA A 111 4.13 -3.83 -34.05
N GLU A 112 3.34 -2.78 -33.84
CA GLU A 112 2.09 -2.85 -33.08
C GLU A 112 0.88 -2.92 -34.03
N GLY A 113 -0.03 -3.86 -33.76
CA GLY A 113 -1.20 -4.13 -34.60
C GLY A 113 -1.78 -5.53 -34.36
N GLY A 114 -2.48 -5.72 -33.23
CA GLY A 114 -3.14 -6.99 -32.89
C GLY A 114 -4.43 -7.27 -33.69
N PRO A 115 -5.26 -8.30 -33.35
CA PRO A 115 -5.47 -8.77 -31.98
C PRO A 115 -5.68 -10.28 -31.71
N LEU A 116 -5.41 -10.68 -30.46
CA LEU A 116 -6.18 -11.63 -29.61
C LEU A 116 -6.67 -12.99 -30.18
N ARG A 117 -5.98 -14.09 -29.81
CA ARG A 117 -6.38 -15.08 -28.78
C ARG A 117 -5.42 -16.28 -28.68
N GLY A 118 -5.32 -16.90 -27.50
CA GLY A 118 -4.65 -18.20 -27.26
C GLY A 118 -5.67 -19.36 -27.20
N PRO A 119 -5.34 -20.55 -26.61
CA PRO A 119 -4.22 -20.83 -25.70
C PRO A 119 -3.42 -22.13 -25.95
N ARG A 120 -2.40 -22.35 -25.10
CA ARG A 120 -1.69 -23.60 -24.73
C ARG A 120 -2.17 -24.93 -25.35
N ARG A 121 -1.19 -25.75 -25.78
CA ARG A 121 -0.87 -27.05 -25.14
C ARG A 121 0.49 -27.59 -25.60
N GLY A 122 0.95 -28.66 -24.97
CA GLY A 122 2.08 -29.46 -25.45
C GLY A 122 1.91 -30.94 -25.07
N VAL A 123 2.50 -31.80 -25.92
CA VAL A 123 2.79 -33.24 -25.73
C VAL A 123 1.60 -34.22 -25.74
N ALA A 124 1.91 -35.43 -26.26
CA ALA A 124 1.22 -36.72 -26.21
C ALA A 124 0.31 -37.13 -27.40
N GLU A 125 0.45 -38.42 -27.75
CA GLU A 125 -0.33 -39.26 -28.67
C GLU A 125 -1.73 -39.59 -28.06
N ASP A 126 -2.71 -40.24 -28.70
CA ASP A 126 -2.65 -41.36 -29.66
C ASP A 126 -3.88 -41.41 -30.63
N ARG A 127 -3.99 -42.49 -31.40
CA ARG A 127 -4.86 -42.84 -32.53
C ARG A 127 -6.39 -42.72 -32.33
N ALA A 128 -7.06 -42.67 -33.50
CA ALA A 128 -8.25 -43.45 -33.91
C ALA A 128 -9.49 -42.67 -34.41
N ARG A 129 -9.71 -42.79 -35.74
CA ARG A 129 -10.95 -43.09 -36.52
C ARG A 129 -12.35 -43.13 -35.82
N PRO A 130 -13.47 -43.01 -36.59
CA PRO A 130 -13.66 -42.60 -38.00
C PRO A 130 -14.81 -41.55 -38.20
N ALA A 131 -15.26 -41.34 -39.45
CA ALA A 131 -16.27 -40.34 -39.85
C ALA A 131 -17.61 -40.92 -40.35
N ALA A 132 -18.69 -40.14 -40.19
CA ALA A 132 -20.05 -40.24 -40.78
C ALA A 132 -20.86 -38.99 -40.31
N ALA A 133 -21.90 -38.42 -40.95
CA ALA A 133 -22.50 -38.54 -42.29
C ALA A 133 -23.37 -37.25 -42.53
N VAL A 134 -23.30 -36.56 -43.69
CA VAL A 134 -24.28 -36.55 -44.82
C VAL A 134 -25.31 -35.38 -44.85
N ALA A 135 -25.33 -34.64 -45.99
CA ALA A 135 -26.37 -33.73 -46.56
C ALA A 135 -26.95 -32.58 -45.68
N GLY A 136 -27.45 -31.45 -46.21
CA GLY A 136 -27.66 -30.88 -47.56
C GLY A 136 -28.56 -29.61 -47.40
N ASP A 137 -28.98 -28.80 -48.39
CA ASP A 137 -28.61 -28.54 -49.80
C ASP A 137 -29.27 -27.19 -50.22
N ARG A 138 -28.83 -26.56 -51.33
CA ARG A 138 -29.49 -25.48 -52.12
C ARG A 138 -29.65 -24.02 -51.63
N THR A 139 -29.80 -23.17 -52.65
CA THR A 139 -29.92 -21.69 -52.77
C THR A 139 -30.91 -21.40 -53.94
N PRO A 140 -31.14 -20.16 -54.47
CA PRO A 140 -31.34 -18.82 -53.87
C PRO A 140 -32.59 -18.02 -54.44
N ALA A 141 -32.74 -16.76 -53.98
CA ALA A 141 -33.22 -15.55 -54.71
C ALA A 141 -34.70 -15.29 -55.06
N ALA A 142 -35.21 -14.10 -54.66
CA ALA A 142 -36.02 -13.14 -55.46
C ALA A 142 -36.24 -11.80 -54.69
N ASP A 143 -36.47 -10.69 -55.40
CA ASP A 143 -36.77 -9.30 -54.93
C ASP A 143 -38.15 -8.87 -55.53
N PRO A 144 -38.85 -7.73 -55.23
CA PRO A 144 -38.30 -6.36 -55.19
C PRO A 144 -38.92 -5.28 -54.23
N LEU A 145 -38.31 -4.09 -54.30
CA LEU A 145 -38.63 -2.73 -53.78
C LEU A 145 -39.94 -2.08 -54.37
N PRO A 146 -40.38 -0.81 -54.04
CA PRO A 146 -39.73 0.35 -53.36
C PRO A 146 -40.62 1.04 -52.26
N SER A 147 -40.41 2.26 -51.70
CA SER A 147 -39.61 3.45 -52.07
C SER A 147 -39.29 4.40 -50.88
N GLY A 148 -38.34 5.34 -51.04
CA GLY A 148 -38.05 6.47 -50.12
C GLY A 148 -36.64 7.05 -50.29
N ARG A 149 -36.47 8.35 -50.56
CA ARG A 149 -35.19 8.96 -51.05
C ARG A 149 -34.47 9.91 -50.08
N ARG A 150 -33.13 9.95 -50.17
CA ARG A 150 -32.22 11.02 -49.66
C ARG A 150 -31.83 12.00 -50.80
N PRO A 151 -31.25 13.18 -50.49
CA PRO A 151 -29.78 13.38 -50.63
C PRO A 151 -29.18 14.24 -49.48
N ARG A 152 -27.88 14.25 -49.09
CA ARG A 152 -26.55 13.78 -49.57
C ARG A 152 -25.74 14.74 -50.46
N ARG A 153 -24.61 15.30 -49.94
CA ARG A 153 -23.37 15.93 -50.54
C ARG A 153 -22.82 16.99 -49.54
N ARG A 154 -21.56 17.50 -49.48
CA ARG A 154 -20.16 17.25 -49.96
C ARG A 154 -19.26 18.12 -49.02
N ALA A 155 -17.97 17.89 -48.66
CA ALA A 155 -16.76 17.26 -49.22
C ALA A 155 -15.87 18.15 -50.13
N ARG A 156 -14.55 18.19 -49.80
CA ARG A 156 -13.34 18.79 -50.48
C ARG A 156 -12.99 20.27 -50.17
N GLN A 157 -11.86 20.58 -49.51
CA GLN A 157 -10.43 20.52 -49.94
C GLN A 157 -10.00 21.71 -50.85
N ARG A 158 -9.00 22.49 -50.43
CA ARG A 158 -8.16 23.42 -51.26
C ARG A 158 -6.76 23.61 -50.65
N LEU A 159 -5.84 24.26 -51.36
CA LEU A 159 -4.38 24.18 -51.20
C LEU A 159 -3.68 25.54 -51.06
N ARG A 160 -2.52 25.51 -50.38
CA ARG A 160 -1.25 26.29 -50.59
C ARG A 160 -1.17 27.82 -50.38
N GLN A 161 -0.08 28.18 -49.67
CA GLN A 161 0.80 29.38 -49.83
C GLN A 161 0.17 30.75 -49.44
N HIS A 162 0.92 31.75 -48.95
CA HIS A 162 2.37 32.03 -48.99
C HIS A 162 2.97 32.53 -47.64
N HIS A 163 4.32 32.65 -47.60
CA HIS A 163 5.18 33.64 -46.89
C HIS A 163 4.51 34.81 -46.13
N ARG A 164 5.06 35.44 -45.05
CA ARG A 164 6.36 35.46 -44.28
C ARG A 164 6.12 36.35 -43.00
N LEU A 165 6.99 36.61 -42.00
CA LEU A 165 8.35 36.24 -41.54
C LEU A 165 8.51 36.58 -40.01
N HIS A 166 9.70 36.30 -39.45
CA HIS A 166 10.40 36.97 -38.32
C HIS A 166 9.99 36.80 -36.83
N ASP A 167 11.07 36.69 -36.03
CA ASP A 167 11.33 37.16 -34.65
C ASP A 167 10.77 36.46 -33.40
N GLN A 168 11.61 35.55 -32.90
CA GLN A 168 12.08 35.45 -31.50
C GLN A 168 12.74 36.78 -31.01
N PRO A 169 13.03 37.04 -29.70
CA PRO A 169 13.56 36.06 -28.72
C PRO A 169 13.20 36.24 -27.21
N ALA A 170 13.79 35.33 -26.41
CA ALA A 170 14.10 35.44 -24.96
C ALA A 170 12.92 35.49 -23.95
N GLY A 171 13.08 35.01 -22.72
CA GLY A 171 14.22 34.30 -22.13
C GLY A 171 14.08 34.09 -20.60
N ALA A 172 15.20 33.76 -19.95
CA ALA A 172 15.42 33.68 -18.48
C ALA A 172 14.73 32.53 -17.70
N ASP A 173 15.60 31.67 -17.14
CA ASP A 173 15.71 31.25 -15.72
C ASP A 173 14.52 30.58 -14.98
N GLY A 174 14.76 29.65 -14.06
CA GLY A 174 16.04 29.03 -13.65
C GLY A 174 15.92 28.23 -12.34
N GLU A 175 16.82 27.26 -12.16
CA GLU A 175 17.11 26.50 -10.92
C GLU A 175 15.96 25.67 -10.27
N GLY A 176 16.23 24.56 -9.57
CA GLY A 176 17.50 23.82 -9.48
C GLY A 176 17.48 22.69 -8.45
N ALA A 177 18.19 21.59 -8.78
CA ALA A 177 18.86 20.65 -7.88
C ALA A 177 18.06 19.86 -6.79
N ALA A 178 18.62 18.83 -6.14
CA ALA A 178 19.43 17.70 -6.63
C ALA A 178 19.62 16.67 -5.49
N ARG A 179 19.74 15.37 -5.83
CA ARG A 179 20.46 14.29 -5.07
C ARG A 179 19.88 13.96 -3.66
N ALA A 180 19.60 12.69 -3.32
CA ALA A 180 20.54 11.60 -2.98
C ALA A 180 21.30 11.85 -1.63
N ARG A 181 21.82 10.85 -0.91
CA ARG A 181 22.13 9.45 -1.25
C ARG A 181 22.32 8.63 0.05
N THR A 182 21.73 7.41 0.14
CA THR A 182 22.28 6.27 0.94
C THR A 182 22.49 6.56 2.46
N PRO A 183 23.18 5.72 3.28
CA PRO A 183 23.63 4.33 3.08
C PRO A 183 23.16 3.33 4.16
N ASP A 184 23.13 2.05 3.76
CA ASP A 184 23.53 0.90 4.58
C ASP A 184 22.82 0.74 5.98
N ALA A 185 23.11 -0.22 6.85
CA ALA A 185 23.92 -1.41 6.69
C ALA A 185 23.17 -2.65 7.22
N ALA A 186 22.97 -3.62 6.33
CA ALA A 186 23.46 -4.98 6.58
C ALA A 186 22.67 -6.02 7.43
N ARG A 187 22.52 -7.25 6.86
CA ARG A 187 23.14 -8.49 7.41
C ARG A 187 22.22 -9.87 7.52
N GLU A 188 21.93 -10.67 8.62
CA GLU A 188 21.29 -12.07 8.84
C GLU A 188 20.17 -12.11 9.97
N ARG A 189 19.48 -13.17 10.51
CA ARG A 189 19.58 -14.67 10.59
C ARG A 189 18.25 -15.42 10.41
N GLY A 190 18.33 -16.64 9.87
CA GLY A 190 17.22 -17.49 9.44
C GLY A 190 16.61 -18.44 10.47
N ALA A 191 15.48 -19.06 10.15
CA ALA A 191 15.36 -20.33 9.39
C ALA A 191 15.54 -21.55 10.32
N HIS A 192 14.75 -22.63 10.22
CA HIS A 192 14.15 -23.24 9.03
C HIS A 192 12.59 -23.40 9.05
N LEU A 193 12.12 -24.16 8.05
CA LEU A 193 10.87 -24.94 7.88
C LEU A 193 10.56 -25.89 9.09
N PRO A 194 9.43 -26.63 9.15
CA PRO A 194 8.44 -26.98 8.10
C PRO A 194 6.98 -26.60 8.53
N GLN A 195 5.84 -27.11 8.00
CA GLN A 195 5.37 -28.49 7.82
C GLN A 195 4.51 -28.74 6.56
N GLN A 196 4.31 -30.05 6.33
CA GLN A 196 3.43 -30.80 5.41
C GLN A 196 2.10 -30.14 4.98
N GLY A 197 1.47 -30.53 3.86
CA GLY A 197 1.70 -31.72 3.02
C GLY A 197 0.54 -32.71 3.15
N LEU A 198 -0.14 -33.05 2.06
CA LEU A 198 -1.34 -33.89 2.09
C LEU A 198 -1.58 -34.57 0.73
N HIS A 199 -1.40 -35.88 0.68
CA HIS A 199 -2.13 -36.79 -0.22
C HIS A 199 -2.20 -38.19 0.42
N ASP A 200 -2.90 -39.10 -0.23
CA ASP A 200 -3.72 -40.13 0.43
C ASP A 200 -3.54 -41.53 -0.19
N GLN A 201 -3.94 -42.56 0.58
CA GLN A 201 -4.03 -43.99 0.23
C GLN A 201 -2.69 -44.73 -0.09
N GLY A 202 -2.49 -45.98 0.33
CA GLY A 202 -3.36 -46.84 1.14
C GLY A 202 -2.81 -48.28 1.31
N ASP A 203 -3.73 -49.22 1.61
CA ASP A 203 -3.60 -50.69 1.63
C ASP A 203 -2.97 -51.40 2.86
N ARG A 204 -3.76 -52.34 3.41
CA ARG A 204 -3.44 -53.61 4.14
C ARG A 204 -3.25 -53.64 5.68
N GLU A 205 -4.27 -54.23 6.30
CA GLU A 205 -4.31 -55.06 7.54
C GLU A 205 -3.41 -56.33 7.44
N PRO A 206 -3.20 -57.17 8.50
CA PRO A 206 -4.03 -57.33 9.72
C PRO A 206 -3.31 -57.52 11.09
N ASP A 207 -4.14 -57.83 12.10
CA ASP A 207 -3.87 -58.48 13.40
C ASP A 207 -3.12 -57.71 14.51
N GLY A 208 -3.57 -57.90 15.77
CA GLY A 208 -2.90 -57.34 16.97
C GLY A 208 -3.79 -57.07 18.20
N HIS A 209 -4.33 -58.13 18.81
CA HIS A 209 -5.15 -58.14 20.05
C HIS A 209 -4.79 -57.15 21.19
N GLN A 210 -5.85 -56.75 21.93
CA GLN A 210 -5.89 -56.53 23.40
C GLN A 210 -5.12 -55.33 24.02
N VAL A 211 -5.32 -54.97 25.31
CA VAL A 211 -6.57 -54.63 26.05
C VAL A 211 -6.19 -53.95 27.39
N VAL A 212 -6.87 -52.84 27.72
CA VAL A 212 -7.14 -52.33 29.08
C VAL A 212 -5.97 -51.83 30.00
N HIS A 213 -6.26 -50.68 30.64
CA HIS A 213 -5.68 -50.13 31.88
C HIS A 213 -4.23 -49.57 31.86
N ARG A 214 -3.80 -48.64 32.74
CA ARG A 214 -4.38 -47.64 33.68
C ARG A 214 -3.35 -47.45 34.80
N GLN A 215 -2.60 -46.34 34.83
CA GLN A 215 -2.14 -45.68 36.07
C GLN A 215 -1.35 -44.39 35.79
N ARG A 216 -1.45 -43.43 36.71
CA ARG A 216 -0.38 -42.44 36.99
C ARG A 216 0.57 -43.07 38.01
N PRO A 217 1.82 -42.59 38.12
CA PRO A 217 2.20 -42.01 39.41
C PRO A 217 2.89 -40.63 39.34
N HIS A 218 2.94 -40.00 40.52
CA HIS A 218 3.90 -39.06 41.13
C HIS A 218 4.91 -38.27 40.25
N GLN A 219 5.15 -36.96 40.43
CA GLN A 219 5.19 -36.07 41.62
C GLN A 219 6.38 -36.31 42.57
N VAL A 220 7.36 -35.40 42.53
CA VAL A 220 8.41 -35.26 43.56
C VAL A 220 8.46 -33.80 44.00
N HIS A 221 8.49 -33.56 45.32
CA HIS A 221 8.68 -32.24 45.94
C HIS A 221 10.15 -31.99 46.26
N LEU A 222 10.55 -30.72 46.34
CA LEU A 222 11.62 -30.24 47.23
C LEU A 222 11.38 -28.76 47.57
N GLN A 223 11.51 -28.43 48.86
CA GLN A 223 11.45 -27.08 49.49
C GLN A 223 12.80 -26.83 50.22
N GLU A 224 13.17 -25.63 50.72
CA GLU A 224 12.54 -24.30 50.59
C GLU A 224 13.47 -23.30 49.84
N ALA A 225 14.30 -22.38 50.35
CA ALA A 225 14.54 -21.69 51.64
C ALA A 225 15.50 -20.49 51.34
N GLU A 226 15.59 -19.34 52.04
CA GLU A 226 14.69 -18.57 52.91
C GLU A 226 15.13 -17.07 52.82
N ARG A 227 14.20 -16.12 53.08
CA ARG A 227 14.36 -14.69 53.50
C ARG A 227 15.63 -13.86 53.16
N LEU A 228 15.40 -12.64 52.63
CA LEU A 228 15.83 -11.36 53.27
C LEU A 228 15.24 -10.12 52.53
N GLU A 229 14.95 -9.05 53.28
CA GLU A 229 14.46 -7.72 52.84
C GLU A 229 15.17 -6.62 53.68
N PRO A 230 14.94 -5.30 53.49
CA PRO A 230 15.09 -4.52 52.25
C PRO A 230 15.90 -3.21 52.45
N GLY A 231 16.54 -2.68 51.39
CA GLY A 231 17.34 -1.44 51.45
C GLY A 231 16.65 -0.20 50.86
N ARG A 232 16.50 0.88 51.65
CA ARG A 232 16.10 2.21 51.16
C ARG A 232 17.32 3.07 50.80
N GLY A 233 17.23 3.86 49.73
CA GLY A 233 18.18 4.94 49.41
C GLY A 233 17.48 6.12 48.74
N ARG A 234 17.77 7.36 49.16
CA ARG A 234 17.22 8.60 48.60
C ARG A 234 18.32 9.47 48.00
N GLY A 235 18.07 9.95 46.77
CA GLY A 235 18.31 11.35 46.41
C GLY A 235 19.69 11.77 45.91
N ALA A 236 19.68 12.52 44.81
CA ALA A 236 20.53 13.69 44.57
C ALA A 236 19.81 14.58 43.53
N ARG A 237 20.18 15.86 43.44
CA ARG A 237 19.56 16.84 42.54
C ARG A 237 20.63 17.79 41.99
N GLU A 238 20.32 18.33 40.81
CA GLU A 238 20.70 19.68 40.35
C GLU A 238 22.10 20.00 39.75
N GLN A 239 22.01 20.89 38.74
CA GLN A 239 22.95 21.94 38.32
C GLN A 239 24.32 21.62 37.70
N ALA A 240 24.40 21.84 36.38
CA ALA A 240 25.39 22.74 35.75
C ALA A 240 24.79 23.37 34.47
N ARG A 241 25.33 24.51 34.00
CA ARG A 241 24.83 25.28 32.84
C ARG A 241 26.00 25.97 32.12
N THR A 242 25.74 26.49 30.90
CA THR A 242 26.67 27.22 29.99
C THR A 242 27.67 26.33 29.21
N GLY A 243 28.06 26.66 27.96
CA GLY A 243 27.59 27.77 27.10
C GLY A 243 28.08 27.76 25.63
N LEU A 244 27.50 28.69 24.85
CA LEU A 244 27.89 29.21 23.51
C LEU A 244 28.09 28.27 22.29
N SER A 245 27.05 28.26 21.43
CA SER A 245 27.06 28.83 20.07
C SER A 245 28.15 28.46 19.04
N ALA A 246 27.74 27.70 18.01
CA ALA A 246 28.12 27.93 16.61
C ALA A 246 26.93 27.65 15.66
N ARG A 247 26.71 28.50 14.64
CA ARG A 247 25.67 28.34 13.61
C ARG A 247 26.28 27.91 12.27
N ARG A 248 25.67 26.92 11.59
CA ARG A 248 25.66 26.77 10.11
C ARG A 248 24.45 25.89 9.68
N PRO A 249 24.10 25.80 8.37
CA PRO A 249 22.70 25.71 7.94
C PRO A 249 22.04 24.31 7.99
N ALA A 250 20.73 24.29 7.71
CA ALA A 250 19.85 23.15 7.90
C ALA A 250 20.05 22.02 6.87
N ALA A 251 19.95 20.78 7.37
CA ALA A 251 19.62 19.59 6.61
C ALA A 251 18.32 18.99 7.19
N ALA A 252 17.50 18.34 6.35
CA ALA A 252 16.23 17.76 6.79
C ALA A 252 16.46 16.57 7.75
N PRO A 253 15.63 16.39 8.79
CA PRO A 253 15.84 15.34 9.77
C PRO A 253 15.54 13.96 9.19
N ILE A 254 16.57 13.14 9.00
CA ILE A 254 16.43 11.69 8.90
C ILE A 254 15.83 11.22 10.22
N ILE A 255 14.58 10.75 10.19
CA ILE A 255 13.90 10.21 11.38
C ILE A 255 14.55 8.86 11.69
N ALA A 256 15.53 8.89 12.61
CA ALA A 256 16.24 7.71 13.07
C ALA A 256 15.25 6.63 13.54
N MET A 257 15.56 5.36 13.24
CA MET A 257 14.79 4.25 13.78
C MET A 257 14.92 4.25 15.30
N THR A 258 13.80 4.48 15.99
CA THR A 258 13.72 4.56 17.44
C THR A 258 13.86 3.18 18.07
N GLU A 259 15.10 2.72 18.20
CA GLU A 259 15.50 1.67 19.14
C GLU A 259 15.37 2.22 20.58
N ARG A 260 14.13 2.42 21.03
CA ARG A 260 13.81 2.60 22.44
C ARG A 260 13.92 1.24 23.12
N PRO A 261 14.86 1.03 24.07
CA PRO A 261 14.72 -0.08 25.01
C PRO A 261 13.38 0.08 25.76
N ALA A 262 12.77 -1.05 26.13
CA ALA A 262 11.45 -1.05 26.77
C ALA A 262 11.54 -0.47 28.19
N VAL A 263 11.34 0.85 28.32
CA VAL A 263 11.20 1.56 29.61
C VAL A 263 9.99 0.99 30.35
N PRO A 264 10.16 0.34 31.53
CA PRO A 264 9.04 -0.22 32.27
C PRO A 264 8.16 0.91 32.82
N GLY A 265 6.94 1.02 32.29
CA GLY A 265 5.89 1.92 32.80
C GLY A 265 5.41 3.02 31.84
N ASP A 266 6.21 3.43 30.85
CA ASP A 266 5.91 4.63 30.02
C ASP A 266 5.63 4.31 28.52
N SER A 267 5.42 3.03 28.20
CA SER A 267 4.97 2.62 26.86
C SER A 267 3.44 2.70 26.76
N SER A 268 2.95 3.68 26.00
CA SER A 268 1.52 3.82 25.65
C SER A 268 0.95 2.62 24.87
N PHE A 269 1.81 1.68 24.47
CA PHE A 269 1.47 0.41 23.84
C PHE A 269 0.80 -0.59 24.79
N ALA A 270 1.23 -0.67 26.06
CA ALA A 270 0.70 -1.62 27.04
C ALA A 270 -0.77 -1.37 27.42
N ASN A 271 -1.19 -0.10 27.37
CA ASN A 271 -2.61 0.30 27.53
C ASN A 271 -3.39 0.28 26.21
N SER A 272 -2.76 -0.09 25.08
CA SER A 272 -3.43 -0.20 23.79
C SER A 272 -4.06 -1.58 23.64
N ALA A 273 -5.32 -1.63 23.17
CA ALA A 273 -6.05 -2.88 22.97
C ALA A 273 -5.54 -3.73 21.77
N LEU A 274 -4.33 -3.46 21.27
CA LEU A 274 -3.65 -4.21 20.20
C LEU A 274 -2.81 -5.35 20.77
N GLU A 275 -2.10 -5.14 21.86
CA GLU A 275 -1.17 -6.13 22.43
C GLU A 275 -1.89 -7.43 22.88
N PRO A 276 -3.08 -7.38 23.52
CA PRO A 276 -3.88 -8.58 23.76
C PRO A 276 -4.33 -9.29 22.47
N THR A 277 -4.63 -8.54 21.40
CA THR A 277 -5.01 -9.11 20.08
C THR A 277 -3.84 -9.61 19.24
N LEU A 278 -2.60 -9.38 19.71
CA LEU A 278 -1.36 -9.93 19.15
C LEU A 278 -0.82 -11.12 19.98
N GLY A 279 -1.50 -11.48 21.08
CA GLY A 279 -1.14 -12.57 21.98
C GLY A 279 -2.23 -13.60 22.24
N THR A 280 -3.48 -13.34 21.81
CA THR A 280 -4.58 -14.30 21.90
C THR A 280 -5.43 -14.29 20.63
N ASP A 281 -5.77 -15.48 20.14
CA ASP A 281 -7.06 -15.66 19.50
C ASP A 281 -8.13 -15.29 20.55
N LEU A 282 -8.72 -14.09 20.43
CA LEU A 282 -9.79 -13.68 21.33
C LEU A 282 -10.90 -14.73 21.24
N PRO A 283 -11.23 -15.44 22.35
CA PRO A 283 -12.14 -16.56 22.30
C PRO A 283 -13.49 -16.13 21.72
N GLN A 284 -13.85 -16.68 20.56
CA GLN A 284 -15.15 -16.41 19.91
C GLN A 284 -16.33 -16.92 20.74
N HIS A 285 -16.05 -17.75 21.74
CA HIS A 285 -16.98 -18.20 22.76
C HIS A 285 -17.43 -16.99 23.60
N TRP A 286 -18.59 -16.41 23.23
CA TRP A 286 -19.37 -15.59 24.16
C TRP A 286 -19.57 -16.39 25.45
N THR A 287 -19.02 -15.90 26.56
CA THR A 287 -19.22 -16.55 27.87
C THR A 287 -20.71 -16.64 28.18
N GLY A 288 -21.15 -17.78 28.73
CA GLY A 288 -22.59 -18.10 28.88
C GLY A 288 -23.40 -16.98 29.54
N TRP A 289 -22.83 -16.37 30.58
CA TRP A 289 -23.43 -15.24 31.30
C TRP A 289 -23.71 -14.01 30.41
N ARG A 290 -22.92 -13.74 29.37
CA ARG A 290 -23.17 -12.62 28.44
C ARG A 290 -24.33 -12.92 27.49
N ARG A 291 -24.52 -14.18 27.11
CA ARG A 291 -25.72 -14.60 26.34
C ARG A 291 -26.96 -14.52 27.21
N GLN A 292 -26.89 -15.05 28.44
CA GLN A 292 -27.98 -14.96 29.41
C GLN A 292 -28.37 -13.50 29.70
N LEU A 293 -27.38 -12.62 29.97
CA LEU A 293 -27.64 -11.20 30.22
C LEU A 293 -28.22 -10.47 28.99
N LEU A 294 -27.78 -10.79 27.77
CA LEU A 294 -28.42 -10.24 26.56
C LEU A 294 -29.89 -10.72 26.43
N VAL A 295 -30.19 -11.99 26.73
CA VAL A 295 -31.56 -12.51 26.72
C VAL A 295 -32.41 -11.82 27.77
N VAL A 296 -31.91 -11.64 29.00
CA VAL A 296 -32.61 -10.89 30.07
C VAL A 296 -32.89 -9.45 29.64
N LEU A 297 -31.90 -8.73 29.10
CA LEU A 297 -32.11 -7.37 28.58
C LEU A 297 -33.13 -7.35 27.42
N THR A 298 -33.09 -8.34 26.53
CA THR A 298 -34.08 -8.46 25.44
C THR A 298 -35.49 -8.67 25.97
N VAL A 299 -35.67 -9.56 26.95
CA VAL A 299 -36.96 -9.81 27.60
C VAL A 299 -37.45 -8.56 28.35
N LEU A 300 -36.59 -7.87 29.09
CA LEU A 300 -36.92 -6.62 29.77
C LEU A 300 -37.33 -5.51 28.79
N GLY A 301 -36.62 -5.37 27.66
CA GLY A 301 -36.98 -4.42 26.60
C GLY A 301 -38.36 -4.73 25.99
N CYS A 302 -38.62 -5.99 25.65
CA CYS A 302 -39.93 -6.42 25.16
C CYS A 302 -41.05 -6.22 26.19
N LEU A 303 -40.82 -6.57 27.45
CA LEU A 303 -41.81 -6.38 28.53
C LEU A 303 -42.10 -4.89 28.79
N GLY A 304 -41.07 -4.02 28.75
CA GLY A 304 -41.25 -2.57 28.85
C GLY A 304 -42.11 -2.01 27.73
N LEU A 305 -41.91 -2.46 26.49
CA LEU A 305 -42.75 -2.05 25.35
C LEU A 305 -44.15 -2.65 25.41
N LEU A 306 -44.32 -3.87 25.92
CA LEU A 306 -45.63 -4.48 26.15
C LEU A 306 -46.42 -3.77 27.26
N ALA A 307 -45.73 -3.29 28.30
CA ALA A 307 -46.33 -2.44 29.33
C ALA A 307 -46.74 -1.06 28.77
N LEU A 308 -45.85 -0.41 28.01
CA LEU A 308 -46.10 0.89 27.38
C LEU A 308 -47.26 0.83 26.37
N THR A 309 -47.26 -0.15 25.46
CA THR A 309 -48.36 -0.37 24.49
C THR A 309 -49.69 -0.64 25.19
N ARG A 310 -49.70 -1.49 26.23
CA ARG A 310 -50.90 -1.79 27.00
C ARG A 310 -51.45 -0.56 27.74
N TRP A 311 -50.58 0.28 28.30
CA TRP A 311 -50.98 1.52 28.97
C TRP A 311 -51.59 2.53 27.97
N LEU A 312 -50.95 2.74 26.82
CA LEU A 312 -51.45 3.62 25.75
C LEU A 312 -52.75 3.09 25.12
N ALA A 313 -52.87 1.78 24.89
CA ALA A 313 -54.10 1.16 24.41
C ALA A 313 -55.26 1.25 25.42
N ALA A 314 -54.95 1.41 26.72
CA ALA A 314 -55.93 1.60 27.78
C ALA A 314 -56.31 3.08 28.01
N SER A 315 -55.54 4.05 27.49
CA SER A 315 -55.87 5.48 27.66
C SER A 315 -57.17 5.85 26.95
N PRO A 316 -58.01 6.75 27.52
CA PRO A 316 -59.22 7.23 26.85
C PRO A 316 -58.85 8.09 25.64
N ALA A 317 -59.57 7.91 24.53
CA ALA A 317 -59.33 8.65 23.30
C ALA A 317 -60.62 8.83 22.48
N LEU A 318 -60.58 9.80 21.56
CA LEU A 318 -61.57 9.99 20.50
C LEU A 318 -60.89 9.72 19.15
N ASP A 319 -61.25 8.64 18.45
CA ASP A 319 -60.75 8.42 17.07
C ASP A 319 -61.49 9.33 16.08
N VAL A 320 -61.10 10.60 16.14
CA VAL A 320 -61.47 11.69 15.25
C VAL A 320 -60.16 12.25 14.71
N VAL A 321 -59.96 12.17 13.41
CA VAL A 321 -58.84 12.82 12.72
C VAL A 321 -59.34 14.16 12.19
N LEU A 322 -58.76 15.26 12.65
CA LEU A 322 -59.08 16.61 12.20
C LEU A 322 -58.17 17.05 11.04
N LEU A 323 -58.72 17.77 10.06
CA LEU A 323 -57.97 18.44 9.00
C LEU A 323 -57.90 19.95 9.29
N GLY A 324 -56.71 20.44 9.67
CA GLY A 324 -56.46 21.88 9.78
C GLY A 324 -56.33 22.53 8.41
N ALA A 325 -57.21 23.49 8.12
CA ALA A 325 -57.16 24.35 6.93
C ALA A 325 -56.64 25.75 7.29
N THR A 326 -55.87 26.37 6.40
CA THR A 326 -55.18 27.65 6.67
C THR A 326 -56.18 28.78 6.89
N GLY A 327 -56.28 29.30 8.12
CA GLY A 327 -57.20 30.38 8.49
C GLY A 327 -58.68 29.94 8.63
N ALA A 328 -58.95 28.64 8.68
CA ALA A 328 -60.29 28.07 8.83
C ALA A 328 -60.32 27.08 10.00
N PRO A 329 -61.47 26.86 10.68
CA PRO A 329 -61.54 25.89 11.76
C PRO A 329 -61.21 24.47 11.25
N PRO A 330 -60.63 23.60 12.08
CA PRO A 330 -60.39 22.21 11.71
C PRO A 330 -61.72 21.50 11.39
N THR A 331 -61.73 20.65 10.36
CA THR A 331 -62.89 19.81 10.02
C THR A 331 -62.63 18.34 10.30
N VAL A 332 -63.67 17.55 10.57
CA VAL A 332 -63.54 16.08 10.72
C VAL A 332 -63.16 15.47 9.36
N LEU A 333 -61.95 14.92 9.26
CA LEU A 333 -61.46 14.23 8.06
C LEU A 333 -61.94 12.78 8.00
N SER A 334 -61.85 12.09 9.13
CA SER A 334 -62.30 10.71 9.30
C SER A 334 -62.55 10.42 10.77
N THR A 335 -63.42 9.47 11.06
CA THR A 335 -63.68 8.96 12.40
C THR A 335 -64.15 7.51 12.31
N SER A 336 -63.94 6.73 13.38
CA SER A 336 -64.56 5.41 13.56
C SER A 336 -65.70 5.44 14.59
N VAL A 337 -66.12 6.63 15.03
CA VAL A 337 -67.26 6.85 15.93
C VAL A 337 -68.54 7.00 15.09
N PRO A 338 -69.50 6.05 15.13
CA PRO A 338 -70.67 6.10 14.24
C PRO A 338 -71.55 7.34 14.44
N ALA A 339 -71.59 7.90 15.65
CA ALA A 339 -72.29 9.15 15.93
C ALA A 339 -71.70 10.36 15.19
N LEU A 340 -70.41 10.33 14.84
CA LEU A 340 -69.69 11.42 14.18
C LEU A 340 -69.49 11.20 12.66
N GLU A 341 -69.78 10.01 12.13
CA GLU A 341 -69.74 9.75 10.67
C GLU A 341 -70.58 10.75 9.84
N PRO A 342 -71.81 11.14 10.24
CA PRO A 342 -72.58 12.17 9.51
C PRO A 342 -71.95 13.57 9.55
N MET A 343 -70.99 13.82 10.45
CA MET A 343 -70.30 15.10 10.63
C MET A 343 -68.94 15.16 9.93
N VAL A 344 -68.54 14.15 9.15
CA VAL A 344 -67.36 14.23 8.28
C VAL A 344 -67.48 15.45 7.34
N GLY A 345 -66.40 16.23 7.24
CA GLY A 345 -66.35 17.52 6.55
C GLY A 345 -66.92 18.72 7.34
N ARG A 346 -67.51 18.52 8.53
CA ARG A 346 -67.97 19.60 9.41
C ARG A 346 -66.89 20.01 10.42
N ALA A 347 -66.98 21.25 10.90
CA ALA A 347 -66.08 21.82 11.88
C ALA A 347 -66.70 21.74 13.30
N PRO A 348 -66.13 20.95 14.23
CA PRO A 348 -66.42 21.08 15.65
C PRO A 348 -65.90 22.41 16.20
N ILE A 349 -66.48 22.89 17.29
CA ILE A 349 -66.12 24.12 18.01
C ILE A 349 -65.57 23.79 19.40
N ALA A 350 -66.23 22.87 20.11
CA ALA A 350 -65.87 22.50 21.48
C ALA A 350 -66.06 21.01 21.74
N LEU A 351 -65.31 20.49 22.70
CA LEU A 351 -65.48 19.19 23.34
C LEU A 351 -65.79 19.44 24.81
N ARG A 352 -66.93 18.95 25.28
CA ARG A 352 -67.49 19.26 26.62
C ARG A 352 -67.78 17.97 27.36
N ASN A 353 -67.30 17.84 28.60
CA ASN A 353 -67.58 16.69 29.47
C ASN A 353 -68.84 16.95 30.31
N ALA A 354 -69.54 15.91 30.76
CA ALA A 354 -70.66 15.99 31.70
C ALA A 354 -70.32 16.77 32.99
N ASP A 355 -69.04 16.74 33.44
CA ASP A 355 -68.52 17.55 34.55
C ASP A 355 -68.43 19.07 34.26
N GLY A 356 -68.88 19.53 33.10
CA GLY A 356 -68.86 20.94 32.69
C GLY A 356 -67.50 21.45 32.21
N ARG A 357 -66.46 20.60 32.14
CA ARG A 357 -65.15 20.96 31.55
C ARG A 357 -65.28 21.06 30.02
N GLU A 358 -64.63 22.06 29.43
CA GLU A 358 -64.70 22.37 28.00
C GLU A 358 -63.29 22.64 27.44
N VAL A 359 -62.97 22.06 26.28
CA VAL A 359 -61.81 22.48 25.47
C VAL A 359 -62.28 22.86 24.07
N ARG A 360 -61.79 24.00 23.57
CA ARG A 360 -62.10 24.49 22.22
C ARG A 360 -61.25 23.77 21.17
N VAL A 361 -61.87 23.38 20.07
CA VAL A 361 -61.20 22.66 18.98
C VAL A 361 -60.59 23.66 18.00
N ASP A 362 -59.27 23.69 17.98
CA ASP A 362 -58.45 24.50 17.07
C ASP A 362 -57.41 23.60 16.38
N ALA A 363 -56.74 24.09 15.33
CA ALA A 363 -55.74 23.33 14.57
C ALA A 363 -54.59 22.77 15.46
N LEU A 364 -54.33 23.43 16.58
CA LEU A 364 -53.34 23.04 17.59
C LEU A 364 -53.66 21.72 18.33
N LEU A 365 -54.92 21.24 18.36
CA LEU A 365 -55.27 19.97 19.02
C LEU A 365 -54.62 18.73 18.38
N ASN A 366 -54.21 18.83 17.10
CA ASN A 366 -53.45 17.80 16.39
C ASN A 366 -51.93 17.87 16.66
N GLU A 367 -51.42 18.85 17.42
CA GLU A 367 -49.99 19.01 17.63
C GLU A 367 -49.51 18.18 18.83
N HIS A 368 -48.65 17.18 18.55
CA HIS A 368 -48.19 16.19 19.53
C HIS A 368 -46.66 16.16 19.72
N SER A 369 -45.94 17.23 19.33
CA SER A 369 -44.48 17.33 19.48
C SER A 369 -44.03 18.72 20.00
N PRO A 370 -44.54 19.19 21.15
CA PRO A 370 -44.31 20.55 21.64
C PRO A 370 -42.82 20.92 21.78
N ARG A 371 -41.92 19.98 22.12
CA ARG A 371 -40.45 20.19 22.10
C ARG A 371 -39.92 20.93 20.86
N TRP A 372 -40.50 20.69 19.69
CA TRP A 372 -40.00 21.20 18.41
C TRP A 372 -40.66 22.50 17.95
N GLN A 373 -41.69 22.98 18.66
CA GLN A 373 -42.34 24.25 18.34
C GLN A 373 -41.46 25.44 18.75
N VAL A 374 -41.21 26.33 17.77
CA VAL A 374 -40.26 27.45 17.86
C VAL A 374 -40.79 28.60 18.72
N ASP A 375 -42.09 28.90 18.59
CA ASP A 375 -42.77 29.91 19.40
C ASP A 375 -43.19 29.32 20.75
N ASP A 376 -42.63 29.87 21.83
CA ASP A 376 -42.91 29.50 23.21
C ASP A 376 -44.40 29.67 23.55
N ALA A 377 -45.04 30.74 23.10
CA ALA A 377 -46.45 31.03 23.37
C ALA A 377 -47.41 30.15 22.55
N VAL A 378 -46.96 29.54 21.45
CA VAL A 378 -47.73 28.45 20.79
C VAL A 378 -47.49 27.13 21.54
N ARG A 379 -46.24 26.83 21.93
CA ARG A 379 -45.90 25.61 22.66
C ARG A 379 -46.66 25.47 23.97
N GLU A 380 -46.78 26.54 24.75
CA GLU A 380 -47.57 26.57 25.99
C GLU A 380 -49.06 26.34 25.73
N ARG A 381 -49.63 26.93 24.67
CA ARG A 381 -51.03 26.69 24.26
C ARG A 381 -51.27 25.24 23.84
N VAL A 382 -50.34 24.62 23.09
CA VAL A 382 -50.42 23.19 22.72
C VAL A 382 -50.41 22.32 23.97
N VAL A 383 -49.50 22.56 24.93
CA VAL A 383 -49.47 21.80 26.19
C VAL A 383 -50.78 21.96 26.97
N ALA A 384 -51.24 23.20 27.17
CA ALA A 384 -52.48 23.47 27.90
C ALA A 384 -53.72 22.84 27.24
N GLN A 385 -53.81 22.87 25.90
CA GLN A 385 -54.91 22.22 25.17
C GLN A 385 -54.86 20.69 25.26
N GLN A 386 -53.68 20.06 25.22
CA GLN A 386 -53.57 18.60 25.32
C GLN A 386 -53.93 18.10 26.73
N GLU A 387 -53.52 18.81 27.79
CA GLU A 387 -53.92 18.45 29.17
C GLU A 387 -55.43 18.70 29.41
N ALA A 388 -55.98 19.84 28.97
CA ALA A 388 -57.42 20.11 29.06
C ALA A 388 -58.27 19.12 28.24
N LEU A 389 -57.75 18.64 27.10
CA LEU A 389 -58.36 17.56 26.31
C LEU A 389 -58.32 16.22 27.07
N ALA A 390 -57.22 15.91 27.76
CA ALA A 390 -57.14 14.72 28.60
C ALA A 390 -58.19 14.76 29.73
N GLU A 391 -58.32 15.89 30.44
CA GLU A 391 -59.35 16.10 31.47
C GLU A 391 -60.79 15.96 30.94
N VAL A 392 -61.07 16.42 29.71
CA VAL A 392 -62.38 16.24 29.07
C VAL A 392 -62.65 14.76 28.73
N LEU A 393 -61.62 14.00 28.36
CA LEU A 393 -61.75 12.58 27.98
C LEU A 393 -61.88 11.61 29.17
N GLU A 394 -61.56 12.04 30.41
CA GLU A 394 -61.69 11.19 31.61
C GLU A 394 -63.15 10.87 31.97
N GLY A 395 -64.09 11.80 31.78
CA GLY A 395 -65.48 11.69 32.21
C GLY A 395 -66.37 10.72 31.42
N ARG A 396 -65.80 9.97 30.46
CA ARG A 396 -66.43 8.97 29.58
C ARG A 396 -67.46 9.49 28.58
N GLU A 397 -68.31 10.46 28.91
CA GLU A 397 -69.26 11.08 27.97
C GLU A 397 -68.79 12.48 27.58
N VAL A 398 -68.45 12.64 26.29
CA VAL A 398 -67.97 13.89 25.70
C VAL A 398 -68.94 14.35 24.63
N PHE A 399 -69.54 15.51 24.85
CA PHE A 399 -70.39 16.21 23.90
C PHE A 399 -69.52 16.97 22.91
N VAL A 400 -69.70 16.69 21.62
CA VAL A 400 -68.99 17.38 20.52
C VAL A 400 -69.92 18.44 19.94
N GLU A 401 -69.62 19.71 20.16
CA GLU A 401 -70.37 20.85 19.61
C GLU A 401 -69.91 21.17 18.19
N PHE A 402 -70.83 21.27 17.23
CA PHE A 402 -70.55 21.66 15.85
C PHE A 402 -71.12 23.04 15.50
N ARG A 403 -70.50 23.73 14.52
CA ARG A 403 -70.85 25.10 14.09
C ARG A 403 -72.30 25.31 13.63
N ASN A 404 -73.07 24.25 13.41
CA ASN A 404 -74.50 24.27 13.11
C ASN A 404 -75.40 24.20 14.37
N GLY A 405 -74.85 24.28 15.58
CA GLY A 405 -75.59 24.18 16.84
C GLY A 405 -76.01 22.75 17.21
N ILE A 406 -75.40 21.73 16.58
CA ILE A 406 -75.62 20.33 16.95
C ILE A 406 -74.54 19.93 17.96
N GLU A 407 -74.95 19.59 19.18
CA GLU A 407 -74.14 18.84 20.13
C GLU A 407 -74.42 17.33 19.94
N LEU A 408 -73.37 16.50 19.90
CA LEU A 408 -73.48 15.04 19.80
C LEU A 408 -72.76 14.35 20.98
N PRO A 409 -73.45 13.51 21.78
CA PRO A 409 -72.80 12.74 22.83
C PRO A 409 -71.96 11.61 22.24
N VAL A 410 -70.70 11.54 22.66
CA VAL A 410 -69.73 10.53 22.22
C VAL A 410 -69.07 9.89 23.44
N LEU A 411 -69.01 8.56 23.45
CA LEU A 411 -68.30 7.83 24.48
C LEU A 411 -66.78 7.84 24.22
N ALA A 412 -66.01 8.46 25.11
CA ALA A 412 -64.57 8.32 25.16
C ALA A 412 -64.22 6.87 25.53
N ARG A 413 -63.63 6.13 24.60
CA ARG A 413 -63.32 4.70 24.73
C ARG A 413 -61.81 4.50 24.93
N PRO A 414 -61.38 3.37 25.52
CA PRO A 414 -59.97 2.98 25.48
C PRO A 414 -59.49 2.91 24.02
N ARG A 415 -58.36 3.56 23.74
CA ARG A 415 -57.75 3.72 22.40
C ARG A 415 -57.57 2.41 21.63
N GLY A 416 -57.37 1.29 22.33
CA GLY A 416 -57.11 -0.02 21.73
C GLY A 416 -55.74 -0.09 21.05
N PHE A 417 -55.41 -1.26 20.48
CA PHE A 417 -54.15 -1.43 19.75
C PHE A 417 -54.19 -0.81 18.33
N ASP A 418 -55.37 -0.78 17.70
CA ASP A 418 -55.54 -0.19 16.37
C ASP A 418 -55.44 1.35 16.40
N GLY A 419 -55.93 1.97 17.48
CA GLY A 419 -55.80 3.41 17.72
C GLY A 419 -54.39 3.90 18.05
N LEU A 420 -53.39 3.01 18.14
CA LEU A 420 -51.97 3.39 18.19
C LEU A 420 -51.44 3.85 16.82
N GLY A 421 -52.11 3.51 15.72
CA GLY A 421 -51.74 3.94 14.37
C GLY A 421 -50.54 3.20 13.75
N LEU A 422 -50.37 3.34 12.43
CA LEU A 422 -49.41 2.55 11.65
C LEU A 422 -47.94 2.93 11.86
N LEU A 423 -47.64 4.18 12.26
CA LEU A 423 -46.25 4.65 12.47
C LEU A 423 -45.69 4.27 13.84
N TYR A 424 -46.55 4.03 14.83
CA TYR A 424 -46.16 3.65 16.19
C TYR A 424 -45.34 2.34 16.21
N TRP A 425 -45.78 1.32 15.48
CA TRP A 425 -45.17 -0.01 15.45
C TRP A 425 -43.73 -0.03 14.89
N PRO A 426 -43.42 0.55 13.71
CA PRO A 426 -42.03 0.61 13.24
C PRO A 426 -41.15 1.51 14.11
N LEU A 427 -41.68 2.57 14.73
CA LEU A 427 -40.90 3.43 15.63
C LEU A 427 -40.53 2.72 16.95
N THR A 428 -41.47 2.02 17.58
CA THR A 428 -41.20 1.22 18.78
C THR A 428 -40.28 0.02 18.49
N ALA A 429 -40.44 -0.65 17.34
CA ALA A 429 -39.52 -1.69 16.89
C ALA A 429 -38.10 -1.16 16.63
N LEU A 430 -37.97 0.05 16.05
CA LEU A 430 -36.67 0.71 15.88
C LEU A 430 -36.05 1.09 17.23
N ALA A 431 -36.83 1.62 18.18
CA ALA A 431 -36.36 1.91 19.54
C ALA A 431 -35.82 0.65 20.25
N LEU A 432 -36.50 -0.50 20.10
CA LEU A 432 -36.01 -1.79 20.60
C LEU A 432 -34.69 -2.20 19.92
N ALA A 433 -34.59 -2.08 18.60
CA ALA A 433 -33.36 -2.40 17.87
C ALA A 433 -32.17 -1.52 18.31
N VAL A 434 -32.40 -0.23 18.56
CA VAL A 434 -31.40 0.72 19.07
C VAL A 434 -30.95 0.33 20.48
N TYR A 435 -31.90 0.08 21.39
CA TYR A 435 -31.63 -0.45 22.74
C TYR A 435 -30.76 -1.72 22.70
N LEU A 436 -31.14 -2.70 21.87
CA LEU A 436 -30.43 -3.96 21.73
C LEU A 436 -29.02 -3.80 21.15
N VAL A 437 -28.83 -2.95 20.12
CA VAL A 437 -27.49 -2.70 19.56
C VAL A 437 -26.58 -2.01 20.58
N GLY A 438 -27.09 -1.07 21.37
CA GLY A 438 -26.36 -0.47 22.49
C GLY A 438 -25.89 -1.54 23.49
N ALA A 439 -26.80 -2.41 23.93
CA ALA A 439 -26.51 -3.50 24.85
C ALA A 439 -25.47 -4.50 24.29
N ILE A 440 -25.62 -4.90 23.02
CA ILE A 440 -24.70 -5.82 22.33
C ILE A 440 -23.28 -5.23 22.25
N VAL A 441 -23.14 -3.93 21.96
CA VAL A 441 -21.82 -3.26 21.88
C VAL A 441 -21.13 -3.21 23.25
N LEU A 442 -21.87 -2.98 24.33
CA LEU A 442 -21.31 -3.04 25.69
C LEU A 442 -20.96 -4.47 26.11
N LEU A 443 -21.86 -5.44 25.90
CA LEU A 443 -21.63 -6.84 26.27
C LEU A 443 -20.50 -7.50 25.46
N ALA A 444 -20.29 -7.09 24.20
CA ALA A 444 -19.14 -7.52 23.41
C ALA A 444 -17.81 -7.02 24.02
N ARG A 445 -17.76 -5.76 24.46
CA ARG A 445 -16.57 -5.13 25.05
C ARG A 445 -16.96 -4.17 26.19
N PRO A 446 -16.94 -4.60 27.46
CA PRO A 446 -17.21 -3.72 28.60
C PRO A 446 -16.05 -2.73 28.78
N GLN A 447 -16.21 -1.52 28.23
CA GLN A 447 -15.25 -0.42 28.26
C GLN A 447 -16.01 0.89 28.54
N GLY A 448 -15.40 1.86 29.23
CA GLY A 448 -16.06 3.13 29.57
C GLY A 448 -16.69 3.86 28.37
N ARG A 449 -15.96 3.94 27.24
CA ARG A 449 -16.49 4.49 25.97
C ARG A 449 -17.74 3.76 25.48
N ASN A 450 -17.86 2.45 25.70
CA ASN A 450 -19.02 1.66 25.29
C ASN A 450 -20.20 1.85 26.26
N VAL A 451 -19.96 2.26 27.50
CA VAL A 451 -21.03 2.74 28.42
C VAL A 451 -21.57 4.08 27.93
N VAL A 452 -20.70 5.00 27.49
CA VAL A 452 -21.13 6.28 26.89
C VAL A 452 -21.90 6.04 25.57
N TYR A 453 -21.47 5.09 24.73
CA TYR A 453 -22.24 4.70 23.55
C TYR A 453 -23.60 4.07 23.92
N LEU A 454 -23.66 3.17 24.91
CA LEU A 454 -24.95 2.65 25.40
C LEU A 454 -25.85 3.79 25.87
N PHE A 455 -25.34 4.75 26.63
CA PHE A 455 -26.12 5.91 27.09
C PHE A 455 -26.73 6.68 25.91
N VAL A 456 -25.95 7.00 24.87
CA VAL A 456 -26.45 7.66 23.66
C VAL A 456 -27.54 6.83 22.97
N MET A 457 -27.37 5.50 22.88
CA MET A 457 -28.39 4.62 22.30
C MET A 457 -29.66 4.54 23.16
N LEU A 458 -29.55 4.53 24.50
CA LEU A 458 -30.69 4.55 25.40
C LEU A 458 -31.48 5.87 25.29
N SER A 459 -30.79 7.01 25.26
CA SER A 459 -31.43 8.31 25.04
C SER A 459 -32.12 8.39 23.68
N GLN A 460 -31.48 7.89 22.62
CA GLN A 460 -32.06 7.87 21.27
C GLN A 460 -33.29 6.94 21.20
N ALA A 461 -33.26 5.78 21.86
CA ALA A 461 -34.40 4.89 21.97
C ALA A 461 -35.56 5.57 22.72
N ALA A 462 -35.30 6.28 23.82
CA ALA A 462 -36.32 7.05 24.53
C ALA A 462 -36.94 8.15 23.64
N THR A 463 -36.14 8.93 22.90
CA THR A 463 -36.65 9.94 21.96
C THR A 463 -37.53 9.31 20.86
N LEU A 464 -37.17 8.14 20.35
CA LEU A 464 -38.02 7.39 19.40
C LEU A 464 -39.36 6.95 20.03
N LEU A 465 -39.40 6.59 21.31
CA LEU A 465 -40.64 6.26 22.01
C LEU A 465 -41.54 7.48 22.22
N PHE A 466 -40.98 8.64 22.58
CA PHE A 466 -41.75 9.89 22.63
C PHE A 466 -42.38 10.22 21.27
N ILE A 467 -41.62 10.08 20.17
CA ILE A 467 -42.14 10.31 18.81
C ILE A 467 -43.17 9.25 18.40
N ALA A 468 -43.03 8.00 18.86
CA ALA A 468 -44.04 6.96 18.64
C ALA A 468 -45.38 7.34 19.30
N VAL A 469 -45.37 7.79 20.57
CA VAL A 469 -46.57 8.29 21.27
C VAL A 469 -47.15 9.51 20.54
N GLY A 470 -46.30 10.45 20.09
CA GLY A 470 -46.71 11.58 19.26
C GLY A 470 -47.20 11.23 17.84
N SER A 471 -47.19 9.95 17.45
CA SER A 471 -47.67 9.45 16.14
C SER A 471 -48.97 8.64 16.21
N MET A 472 -49.61 8.57 17.39
CA MET A 472 -50.88 7.87 17.58
C MET A 472 -52.05 8.55 16.85
N ARG A 473 -53.09 7.78 16.51
CA ARG A 473 -54.21 8.27 15.68
C ARG A 473 -55.37 8.80 16.54
N GLY A 474 -55.79 10.04 16.31
CA GLY A 474 -56.97 10.61 16.96
C GLY A 474 -56.70 11.17 18.36
N LEU A 475 -57.63 12.00 18.81
CA LEU A 475 -57.51 12.93 19.93
C LEU A 475 -57.35 12.23 21.30
N GLY A 476 -56.52 12.82 22.15
CA GLY A 476 -56.27 12.38 23.53
C GLY A 476 -54.89 11.77 23.74
N LEU A 477 -54.01 12.50 24.42
CA LEU A 477 -52.78 11.96 25.01
C LEU A 477 -53.03 11.60 26.48
N PRO A 478 -52.24 10.70 27.10
CA PRO A 478 -52.35 10.43 28.54
C PRO A 478 -52.11 11.71 29.36
N ALA A 479 -52.89 11.93 30.41
CA ALA A 479 -52.72 13.07 31.32
C ALA A 479 -51.28 13.14 31.88
N GLY A 480 -50.72 14.35 31.93
CA GLY A 480 -49.34 14.62 32.32
C GLY A 480 -48.29 14.30 31.24
N PHE A 481 -48.65 13.71 30.09
CA PHE A 481 -47.68 13.44 29.04
C PHE A 481 -47.26 14.71 28.30
N ALA A 482 -48.20 15.63 28.03
CA ALA A 482 -47.93 16.83 27.26
C ALA A 482 -47.05 17.83 28.03
N THR A 483 -47.22 17.92 29.35
CA THR A 483 -46.35 18.70 30.25
C THR A 483 -44.95 18.11 30.41
N VAL A 484 -44.80 16.77 30.40
CA VAL A 484 -43.49 16.10 30.58
C VAL A 484 -42.68 15.99 29.28
N GLU A 485 -43.31 15.77 28.11
CA GLU A 485 -42.63 15.60 26.81
C GLU A 485 -41.57 16.68 26.50
N PRO A 486 -41.86 18.00 26.58
CA PRO A 486 -40.94 19.01 26.07
C PRO A 486 -39.65 19.07 26.90
N LEU A 487 -39.76 18.95 28.22
CA LEU A 487 -38.61 18.96 29.12
C LEU A 487 -37.84 17.63 29.04
N ALA A 488 -38.54 16.48 29.03
CA ALA A 488 -37.90 15.18 28.94
C ALA A 488 -37.08 15.04 27.65
N ARG A 489 -37.63 15.47 26.50
CA ARG A 489 -36.90 15.43 25.23
C ARG A 489 -35.77 16.47 25.16
N MET A 490 -35.94 17.66 25.74
CA MET A 490 -34.86 18.65 25.87
C MET A 490 -33.67 18.08 26.66
N VAL A 491 -33.92 17.39 27.78
CA VAL A 491 -32.88 16.68 28.54
C VAL A 491 -32.22 15.59 27.68
N LEU A 492 -33.01 14.76 26.99
CA LEU A 492 -32.49 13.67 26.15
C LEU A 492 -31.59 14.18 25.00
N ASP A 493 -32.03 15.21 24.28
CA ASP A 493 -31.25 15.83 23.19
C ASP A 493 -29.91 16.35 23.72
N LEU A 494 -29.94 17.16 24.78
CA LEU A 494 -28.73 17.77 25.37
C LEU A 494 -27.79 16.72 25.97
N ALA A 495 -28.34 15.66 26.56
CA ALA A 495 -27.56 14.55 27.11
C ALA A 495 -26.88 13.71 26.00
N VAL A 496 -27.52 13.54 24.84
CA VAL A 496 -26.90 12.94 23.64
C VAL A 496 -25.72 13.79 23.17
N GLY A 497 -25.89 15.10 23.04
CA GLY A 497 -24.80 16.01 22.65
C GLY A 497 -23.62 15.99 23.64
N ALA A 498 -23.91 16.05 24.94
CA ALA A 498 -22.93 15.96 26.02
C ALA A 498 -22.18 14.61 26.01
N ALA A 499 -22.89 13.51 25.80
CA ALA A 499 -22.31 12.17 25.77
C ALA A 499 -21.44 11.94 24.51
N VAL A 500 -21.82 12.47 23.34
CA VAL A 500 -20.97 12.42 22.12
C VAL A 500 -19.68 13.23 22.33
N LEU A 501 -19.76 14.44 22.88
CA LEU A 501 -18.59 15.24 23.25
C LEU A 501 -17.69 14.49 24.25
N HIS A 502 -18.26 13.95 25.32
CA HIS A 502 -17.52 13.15 26.31
C HIS A 502 -16.87 11.90 25.68
N ALA A 503 -17.55 11.18 24.79
CA ALA A 503 -16.98 10.03 24.09
C ALA A 503 -15.75 10.42 23.24
N PHE A 504 -15.71 11.63 22.70
CA PHE A 504 -14.59 12.11 21.88
C PHE A 504 -13.40 12.58 22.72
N THR A 505 -13.59 13.07 23.96
CA THR A 505 -12.46 13.36 24.88
C THR A 505 -11.71 12.10 25.35
N GLN A 506 -12.33 10.92 25.17
CA GLN A 506 -11.77 9.60 25.49
C GLN A 506 -11.05 8.92 24.30
N HIS A 507 -10.86 9.61 23.16
CA HIS A 507 -10.53 8.95 21.89
C HIS A 507 -9.32 9.57 21.16
N PRO A 508 -8.36 8.79 20.63
CA PRO A 508 -7.81 7.54 21.20
C PRO A 508 -6.75 7.80 22.29
N ARG A 509 -6.18 9.01 22.35
CA ARG A 509 -5.32 9.50 23.43
C ARG A 509 -6.12 10.48 24.29
N LEU A 510 -5.82 10.50 25.58
CA LEU A 510 -6.49 11.38 26.53
C LEU A 510 -6.07 12.82 26.29
N LEU A 511 -7.03 13.70 26.00
CA LEU A 511 -6.76 15.13 25.87
C LEU A 511 -6.44 15.76 27.23
N PRO A 512 -5.51 16.74 27.29
CA PRO A 512 -5.34 17.55 28.49
C PRO A 512 -6.67 18.25 28.81
N HIS A 513 -7.00 18.36 30.09
CA HIS A 513 -8.28 18.90 30.59
C HIS A 513 -9.56 18.14 30.14
N ARG A 514 -9.46 16.87 29.73
CA ARG A 514 -10.61 16.01 29.34
C ARG A 514 -11.85 16.10 30.26
N GLN A 515 -11.65 16.22 31.58
CA GLN A 515 -12.72 16.32 32.57
C GLN A 515 -13.41 17.68 32.55
N ALA A 516 -12.68 18.78 32.33
CA ALA A 516 -13.27 20.11 32.19
C ALA A 516 -14.07 20.23 30.88
N ILE A 517 -13.55 19.68 29.77
CA ILE A 517 -14.26 19.63 28.49
C ILE A 517 -15.55 18.82 28.61
N ALA A 518 -15.49 17.66 29.29
CA ALA A 518 -16.69 16.86 29.56
C ALA A 518 -17.68 17.62 30.47
N ALA A 519 -17.24 18.19 31.58
CA ALA A 519 -18.09 18.93 32.52
C ALA A 519 -18.78 20.13 31.84
N ALA A 520 -18.05 20.91 31.03
CA ALA A 520 -18.63 21.99 30.23
C ALA A 520 -19.65 21.48 29.20
N GLY A 521 -19.45 20.28 28.64
CA GLY A 521 -20.41 19.60 27.77
C GLY A 521 -21.70 19.17 28.47
N TRP A 522 -21.62 18.77 29.74
CA TRP A 522 -22.76 18.35 30.56
C TRP A 522 -23.49 19.51 31.25
N LEU A 523 -22.85 20.67 31.44
CA LEU A 523 -23.45 21.83 32.11
C LEU A 523 -24.82 22.26 31.50
N PRO A 524 -25.01 22.34 30.16
CA PRO A 524 -26.32 22.68 29.58
C PRO A 524 -27.43 21.67 29.92
N VAL A 525 -27.09 20.40 30.13
CA VAL A 525 -28.04 19.31 30.43
C VAL A 525 -28.71 19.50 31.79
N PHE A 526 -28.00 20.11 32.74
CA PHE A 526 -28.53 20.41 34.08
C PHE A 526 -29.09 21.83 34.19
N VAL A 527 -28.45 22.82 33.54
CA VAL A 527 -28.82 24.24 33.69
C VAL A 527 -30.04 24.62 32.85
N LEU A 528 -30.07 24.28 31.56
CA LEU A 528 -31.12 24.77 30.67
C LEU A 528 -32.52 24.19 31.00
N PRO A 529 -32.69 22.89 31.29
CA PRO A 529 -34.01 22.34 31.64
C PRO A 529 -34.57 22.89 32.96
N VAL A 530 -33.71 23.18 33.95
CA VAL A 530 -34.14 23.80 35.22
C VAL A 530 -34.62 25.24 34.99
N LEU A 531 -33.84 26.04 34.24
CA LEU A 531 -34.23 27.42 33.93
C LEU A 531 -35.49 27.48 33.04
N ALA A 532 -35.65 26.55 32.10
CA ALA A 532 -36.85 26.41 31.29
C ALA A 532 -38.08 26.02 32.13
N HIS A 533 -37.93 25.08 33.07
CA HIS A 533 -39.03 24.68 33.98
C HIS A 533 -39.46 25.83 34.90
N SER A 534 -38.50 26.65 35.37
CA SER A 534 -38.77 27.81 36.22
C SER A 534 -39.33 29.04 35.48
N GLY A 535 -39.56 28.97 34.16
CA GLY A 535 -39.98 30.11 33.34
C GLY A 535 -38.94 31.23 33.20
N ALA A 536 -37.69 31.00 33.61
CA ALA A 536 -36.63 32.00 33.62
C ALA A 536 -35.90 32.16 32.28
N LEU A 537 -36.09 31.22 31.34
CA LEU A 537 -35.62 31.33 29.95
C LEU A 537 -36.79 31.64 29.02
N SER A 538 -36.74 32.79 28.36
CA SER A 538 -37.46 33.01 27.10
C SER A 538 -36.69 32.41 25.91
N HIS A 539 -37.43 32.09 24.85
CA HIS A 539 -36.92 31.46 23.62
C HIS A 539 -36.23 30.11 23.87
N VAL A 540 -36.84 29.27 24.71
CA VAL A 540 -36.29 27.96 25.16
C VAL A 540 -35.85 27.08 23.98
N TRP A 541 -36.60 27.11 22.87
CA TRP A 541 -36.25 26.39 21.65
C TRP A 541 -34.86 26.82 21.13
N TRP A 542 -34.63 28.12 20.96
CA TRP A 542 -33.37 28.68 20.45
C TRP A 542 -32.18 28.38 21.37
N TRP A 543 -32.35 28.48 22.69
CA TRP A 543 -31.32 28.07 23.65
C TRP A 543 -30.96 26.58 23.53
N THR A 544 -31.95 25.72 23.30
CA THR A 544 -31.73 24.28 23.13
C THR A 544 -31.00 23.99 21.82
N GLN A 545 -31.43 24.54 20.68
CA GLN A 545 -30.74 24.31 19.40
C GLN A 545 -29.32 24.92 19.40
N GLY A 546 -29.14 26.09 20.00
CA GLY A 546 -27.83 26.73 20.18
C GLY A 546 -26.87 25.90 21.02
N ALA A 547 -27.35 25.34 22.14
CA ALA A 547 -26.55 24.44 22.98
C ALA A 547 -26.17 23.14 22.25
N LEU A 548 -27.08 22.55 21.46
CA LEU A 548 -26.81 21.36 20.65
C LEU A 548 -25.79 21.64 19.54
N LEU A 549 -25.90 22.78 18.85
CA LEU A 549 -24.91 23.25 17.88
C LEU A 549 -23.54 23.47 18.54
N ALA A 550 -23.50 24.08 19.73
CA ALA A 550 -22.28 24.31 20.49
C ALA A 550 -21.62 23.01 20.97
N GLN A 551 -22.40 22.06 21.51
CA GLN A 551 -21.92 20.71 21.87
C GLN A 551 -21.37 19.98 20.65
N GLY A 552 -22.07 20.02 19.50
CA GLY A 552 -21.62 19.41 18.25
C GLY A 552 -20.35 20.04 17.69
N ALA A 553 -20.22 21.37 17.73
CA ALA A 553 -19.01 22.09 17.33
C ALA A 553 -17.83 21.80 18.27
N ALA A 554 -18.07 21.76 19.58
CA ALA A 554 -17.07 21.37 20.59
C ALA A 554 -16.63 19.90 20.41
N ALA A 555 -17.54 18.99 20.08
CA ALA A 555 -17.22 17.61 19.75
C ALA A 555 -16.36 17.54 18.49
N LEU A 556 -16.73 18.26 17.43
CA LEU A 556 -15.95 18.36 16.19
C LEU A 556 -14.55 18.93 16.43
N ALA A 557 -14.41 19.96 17.28
CA ALA A 557 -13.11 20.51 17.68
C ALA A 557 -12.28 19.48 18.48
N THR A 558 -12.91 18.78 19.42
CA THR A 558 -12.30 17.72 20.26
C THR A 558 -11.73 16.58 19.42
N ILE A 559 -12.51 16.01 18.49
CA ILE A 559 -12.02 14.94 17.61
C ILE A 559 -11.01 15.46 16.57
N SER A 560 -11.09 16.74 16.17
CA SER A 560 -10.09 17.38 15.30
C SER A 560 -8.74 17.59 16.00
N TRP A 561 -8.74 17.98 17.28
CA TRP A 561 -7.54 18.12 18.11
C TRP A 561 -6.92 16.75 18.40
N SER A 562 -7.73 15.77 18.78
CA SER A 562 -7.33 14.36 18.90
C SER A 562 -6.62 13.85 17.64
N TYR A 563 -7.18 14.07 16.45
CA TYR A 563 -6.56 13.68 15.18
C TYR A 563 -5.23 14.40 14.89
N ARG A 564 -5.01 15.62 15.42
CA ARG A 564 -3.72 16.31 15.33
C ARG A 564 -2.65 15.72 16.27
N ILE A 565 -3.05 15.01 17.34
CA ILE A 565 -2.14 14.37 18.31
C ILE A 565 -1.80 12.93 17.90
N GLU A 566 -2.76 12.18 17.39
CA GLU A 566 -2.52 10.87 16.77
C GLU A 566 -3.39 10.72 15.51
N ALA A 567 -2.74 10.67 14.35
CA ALA A 567 -3.40 10.48 13.06
C ALA A 567 -4.02 9.07 13.00
N ASN A 568 -5.31 8.99 13.34
CA ASN A 568 -6.07 7.76 13.38
C ASN A 568 -7.16 7.80 12.29
N PRO A 569 -7.25 6.81 11.38
CA PRO A 569 -8.19 6.86 10.26
C PRO A 569 -9.65 6.78 10.73
N PHE A 570 -9.92 6.13 11.87
CA PHE A 570 -11.26 6.14 12.47
C PHE A 570 -11.64 7.53 12.99
N ALA A 571 -10.71 8.25 13.64
CA ALA A 571 -10.92 9.64 14.03
C ALA A 571 -11.11 10.56 12.81
N ALA A 572 -10.39 10.31 11.71
CA ALA A 572 -10.59 11.03 10.44
C ALA A 572 -11.99 10.81 9.86
N VAL A 573 -12.53 9.59 9.88
CA VAL A 573 -13.91 9.28 9.44
C VAL A 573 -14.93 9.89 10.38
N LEU A 574 -14.76 9.72 11.70
CA LEU A 574 -15.69 10.21 12.72
C LEU A 574 -15.79 11.74 12.72
N ARG A 575 -14.68 12.44 12.51
CA ARG A 575 -14.62 13.90 12.30
C ARG A 575 -15.44 14.33 11.08
N ARG A 576 -15.34 13.63 9.95
CA ARG A 576 -16.10 13.94 8.72
C ARG A 576 -17.60 13.70 8.91
N LEU A 577 -17.97 12.58 9.52
CA LEU A 577 -19.37 12.29 9.87
C LEU A 577 -19.91 13.35 10.84
N GLY A 578 -19.09 13.81 11.79
CA GLY A 578 -19.40 14.96 12.66
C GLY A 578 -19.70 16.25 11.89
N VAL A 579 -18.90 16.60 10.87
CA VAL A 579 -19.17 17.75 9.99
C VAL A 579 -20.52 17.60 9.29
N PHE A 580 -20.78 16.46 8.63
CA PHE A 580 -22.04 16.24 7.93
C PHE A 580 -23.25 16.23 8.88
N THR A 581 -23.10 15.69 10.09
CA THR A 581 -24.15 15.63 11.11
C THR A 581 -24.47 17.02 11.64
N LEU A 582 -23.45 17.83 11.93
CA LEU A 582 -23.60 19.21 12.40
C LEU A 582 -24.21 20.11 11.32
N ALA A 583 -23.81 19.93 10.06
CA ALA A 583 -24.39 20.64 8.92
C ALA A 583 -25.85 20.26 8.68
N ALA A 584 -26.19 18.97 8.74
CA ALA A 584 -27.58 18.50 8.64
C ALA A 584 -28.45 19.03 9.80
N PHE A 585 -27.91 19.06 11.03
CA PHE A 585 -28.61 19.63 12.18
C PHE A 585 -28.88 21.13 12.04
N ALA A 586 -27.87 21.89 11.58
CA ALA A 586 -28.03 23.32 11.29
C ALA A 586 -29.06 23.57 10.18
N LEU A 587 -29.08 22.71 9.15
CA LEU A 587 -30.06 22.79 8.05
C LEU A 587 -31.49 22.51 8.53
N VAL A 588 -31.71 21.46 9.32
CA VAL A 588 -33.02 21.17 9.96
C VAL A 588 -33.44 22.32 10.86
N THR A 589 -32.52 22.86 11.67
CA THR A 589 -32.77 23.99 12.57
C THR A 589 -33.21 25.24 11.79
N LEU A 590 -32.50 25.57 10.70
CA LEU A 590 -32.82 26.72 9.85
C LEU A 590 -34.17 26.53 9.13
N GLY A 591 -34.44 25.34 8.59
CA GLY A 591 -35.73 25.01 7.96
C GLY A 591 -36.91 25.13 8.93
N MET A 592 -36.73 24.66 10.17
CA MET A 592 -37.73 24.79 11.23
C MET A 592 -37.99 26.25 11.62
N ALA A 593 -36.93 27.04 11.81
CA ALA A 593 -37.03 28.46 12.14
C ALA A 593 -37.68 29.27 11.01
N ALA A 594 -37.36 28.97 9.74
CA ALA A 594 -37.99 29.59 8.58
C ALA A 594 -39.49 29.22 8.49
N ALA A 595 -39.82 27.94 8.64
CA ALA A 595 -41.20 27.47 8.59
C ALA A 595 -42.09 28.07 9.69
N ALA A 596 -41.55 28.30 10.90
CA ALA A 596 -42.27 28.95 11.99
C ALA A 596 -42.68 30.40 11.67
N GLY A 597 -41.99 31.07 10.74
CA GLY A 597 -42.38 32.39 10.23
C GLY A 597 -43.50 32.35 9.17
N THR A 598 -43.92 31.17 8.70
CA THR A 598 -44.94 31.04 7.65
C THR A 598 -46.34 30.79 8.22
N THR A 599 -47.29 31.64 7.83
CA THR A 599 -48.71 31.52 8.23
C THR A 599 -49.39 30.37 7.49
N GLY A 600 -49.23 29.14 7.98
CA GLY A 600 -49.79 27.96 7.32
C GLY A 600 -49.97 26.72 8.20
N ARG A 601 -48.87 26.04 8.57
CA ARG A 601 -48.91 24.69 9.17
C ARG A 601 -47.73 24.41 10.15
N PRO A 602 -47.65 25.09 11.31
CA PRO A 602 -46.54 24.91 12.25
C PRO A 602 -46.34 23.45 12.72
N GLY A 603 -47.35 22.82 13.33
CA GLY A 603 -47.20 21.50 13.94
C GLY A 603 -46.84 20.35 13.00
N THR A 604 -47.36 20.33 11.77
CA THR A 604 -46.99 19.28 10.82
C THR A 604 -45.53 19.38 10.40
N VAL A 605 -44.98 20.59 10.34
CA VAL A 605 -43.54 20.79 10.08
C VAL A 605 -42.73 20.41 11.32
N ALA A 606 -43.13 20.84 12.52
CA ALA A 606 -42.46 20.48 13.77
C ALA A 606 -42.36 18.96 13.97
N ALA A 607 -43.45 18.23 13.74
CA ALA A 607 -43.48 16.77 13.80
C ALA A 607 -42.60 16.11 12.72
N ALA A 608 -42.65 16.62 11.48
CA ALA A 608 -41.83 16.09 10.38
C ALA A 608 -40.32 16.28 10.62
N GLY A 609 -39.88 17.49 10.98
CA GLY A 609 -38.47 17.77 11.26
C GLY A 609 -37.93 16.97 12.45
N SER A 610 -38.72 16.87 13.52
CA SER A 610 -38.48 16.00 14.69
C SER A 610 -38.22 14.55 14.29
N LEU A 611 -39.11 13.97 13.47
CA LEU A 611 -39.01 12.59 13.00
C LEU A 611 -37.80 12.39 12.09
N VAL A 612 -37.60 13.26 11.10
CA VAL A 612 -36.52 13.19 10.10
C VAL A 612 -35.15 13.26 10.76
N TRP A 613 -34.93 14.23 11.66
CA TRP A 613 -33.69 14.34 12.42
C TRP A 613 -33.43 13.10 13.29
N THR A 614 -34.45 12.61 13.99
CA THR A 614 -34.31 11.46 14.89
C THR A 614 -33.99 10.19 14.11
N LEU A 615 -34.65 9.92 12.98
CA LEU A 615 -34.35 8.77 12.12
C LEU A 615 -32.95 8.85 11.51
N PHE A 616 -32.53 10.04 11.04
CA PHE A 616 -31.17 10.28 10.55
C PHE A 616 -30.11 9.89 11.57
N PHE A 617 -30.15 10.53 12.74
CA PHE A 617 -29.13 10.36 13.77
C PHE A 617 -29.11 8.92 14.30
N THR A 618 -30.29 8.29 14.43
CA THR A 618 -30.42 6.85 14.73
C THR A 618 -29.69 5.97 13.70
N SER A 619 -29.92 6.20 12.41
CA SER A 619 -29.30 5.40 11.33
C SER A 619 -27.76 5.52 11.34
N LEU A 620 -27.25 6.71 11.65
CA LEU A 620 -25.82 6.97 11.78
C LEU A 620 -25.24 6.25 13.00
N LEU A 621 -25.87 6.37 14.18
CA LEU A 621 -25.45 5.69 15.41
C LEU A 621 -25.42 4.16 15.26
N LEU A 622 -26.41 3.58 14.58
CA LEU A 622 -26.45 2.16 14.25
C LEU A 622 -25.31 1.72 13.33
N LEU A 623 -24.80 2.60 12.44
CA LEU A 623 -23.65 2.29 11.59
C LEU A 623 -22.30 2.34 12.34
N VAL A 624 -22.14 3.20 13.35
CA VAL A 624 -20.84 3.46 14.03
C VAL A 624 -20.05 2.18 14.39
N PRO A 625 -20.64 1.13 15.00
CA PRO A 625 -19.91 -0.11 15.31
C PRO A 625 -19.37 -0.83 14.07
N PHE A 626 -20.09 -0.74 12.95
CA PHE A 626 -19.77 -1.44 11.71
C PHE A 626 -18.85 -0.64 10.77
N LEU A 627 -18.61 0.66 11.01
CA LEU A 627 -17.59 1.43 10.27
C LEU A 627 -16.19 0.78 10.32
N SER A 628 -15.91 0.02 11.39
CA SER A 628 -14.68 -0.76 11.57
C SER A 628 -14.63 -2.10 10.82
N ARG A 629 -15.77 -2.57 10.29
CA ARG A 629 -15.94 -3.88 9.64
C ARG A 629 -16.47 -3.66 8.22
N SER A 630 -15.57 -3.67 7.24
CA SER A 630 -15.74 -3.23 5.84
C SER A 630 -16.85 -3.93 5.02
N ARG A 631 -18.11 -3.84 5.44
CA ARG A 631 -19.31 -4.26 4.69
C ARG A 631 -19.83 -3.07 3.90
N MET A 632 -19.44 -3.00 2.63
CA MET A 632 -19.77 -1.91 1.71
C MET A 632 -21.27 -1.55 1.73
N ALA A 633 -22.17 -2.54 1.73
CA ALA A 633 -23.62 -2.34 1.78
C ALA A 633 -24.11 -1.52 2.98
N LEU A 634 -23.56 -1.71 4.20
CA LEU A 634 -23.97 -0.93 5.38
C LEU A 634 -23.58 0.55 5.26
N ARG A 635 -22.48 0.84 4.55
CA ARG A 635 -22.02 2.21 4.30
C ARG A 635 -22.93 2.93 3.31
N GLU A 636 -23.31 2.27 2.22
CA GLU A 636 -24.22 2.82 1.21
C GLU A 636 -25.61 3.09 1.85
N LEU A 637 -26.12 2.17 2.70
CA LEU A 637 -27.40 2.34 3.39
C LEU A 637 -27.46 3.58 4.30
N ALA A 638 -26.41 3.88 5.07
CA ALA A 638 -26.42 5.10 5.89
C ALA A 638 -26.20 6.38 5.07
N MET A 639 -25.49 6.31 3.94
CA MET A 639 -25.42 7.46 3.01
C MET A 639 -26.79 7.71 2.36
N LEU A 640 -27.54 6.66 1.99
CA LEU A 640 -28.92 6.78 1.53
C LEU A 640 -29.84 7.42 2.59
N ALA A 641 -29.75 7.01 3.86
CA ALA A 641 -30.48 7.67 4.95
C ALA A 641 -30.09 9.16 5.12
N GLY A 642 -28.80 9.49 4.93
CA GLY A 642 -28.33 10.87 4.85
C GLY A 642 -28.94 11.68 3.70
N ILE A 643 -29.09 11.08 2.51
CA ILE A 643 -29.79 11.72 1.37
C ILE A 643 -31.23 12.05 1.76
N SER A 644 -31.99 11.08 2.26
CA SER A 644 -33.39 11.29 2.65
C SER A 644 -33.54 12.42 3.66
N THR A 645 -32.60 12.51 4.59
CA THR A 645 -32.56 13.58 5.61
C THR A 645 -32.29 14.94 4.99
N ILE A 646 -31.22 15.05 4.18
CA ILE A 646 -30.85 16.31 3.51
C ILE A 646 -31.97 16.74 2.57
N ALA A 647 -32.57 15.82 1.81
CA ALA A 647 -33.68 16.08 0.91
C ALA A 647 -34.89 16.65 1.67
N VAL A 648 -35.41 15.98 2.70
CA VAL A 648 -36.59 16.50 3.44
C VAL A 648 -36.26 17.79 4.18
N SER A 649 -35.01 18.00 4.63
CA SER A 649 -34.58 19.27 5.23
C SER A 649 -34.56 20.41 4.21
N LEU A 650 -34.09 20.15 2.99
CA LEU A 650 -34.07 21.12 1.88
C LEU A 650 -35.49 21.40 1.37
N ASP A 651 -36.35 20.39 1.34
CA ASP A 651 -37.77 20.51 0.95
C ASP A 651 -38.53 21.43 1.93
N LEU A 652 -38.41 21.17 3.24
CA LEU A 652 -38.98 22.05 4.27
C LEU A 652 -38.45 23.49 4.16
N LEU A 653 -37.14 23.64 3.91
CA LEU A 653 -36.50 24.95 3.72
C LEU A 653 -36.99 25.67 2.45
N PHE A 654 -37.24 24.94 1.37
CA PHE A 654 -37.71 25.48 0.08
C PHE A 654 -39.20 25.84 0.08
N VAL A 655 -40.05 25.03 0.72
CA VAL A 655 -41.45 25.41 1.00
C VAL A 655 -41.48 26.69 1.84
N ALA A 656 -40.64 26.80 2.87
CA ALA A 656 -40.63 27.96 3.77
C ALA A 656 -40.09 29.26 3.15
N LEU A 657 -38.94 29.21 2.46
CA LEU A 657 -38.28 30.44 1.93
C LEU A 657 -38.78 30.90 0.56
N PHE A 658 -39.24 29.97 -0.29
CA PHE A 658 -39.60 30.28 -1.67
C PHE A 658 -41.08 30.05 -1.99
N SER A 659 -41.89 29.61 -1.01
CA SER A 659 -43.31 29.27 -1.19
C SER A 659 -43.56 28.31 -2.35
N LEU A 660 -42.60 27.42 -2.63
CA LEU A 660 -42.66 26.49 -3.74
C LEU A 660 -43.75 25.44 -3.53
N GLY A 661 -44.44 25.08 -4.60
CA GLY A 661 -45.42 23.99 -4.56
C GLY A 661 -44.78 22.68 -4.12
N PRO A 662 -45.48 21.80 -3.36
CA PRO A 662 -44.86 20.61 -2.76
C PRO A 662 -44.11 19.72 -3.76
N PHE A 663 -44.61 19.61 -4.99
CA PHE A 663 -43.98 18.83 -6.05
C PHE A 663 -42.67 19.46 -6.57
N THR A 664 -42.62 20.78 -6.77
CA THR A 664 -41.42 21.45 -7.28
C THR A 664 -40.34 21.56 -6.21
N SER A 665 -40.75 21.83 -4.96
CA SER A 665 -39.88 21.82 -3.79
C SER A 665 -39.21 20.44 -3.60
N LEU A 666 -40.01 19.36 -3.50
CA LEU A 666 -39.51 18.00 -3.31
C LEU A 666 -38.58 17.56 -4.46
N THR A 667 -38.92 17.90 -5.71
CA THR A 667 -38.10 17.55 -6.88
C THR A 667 -36.73 18.24 -6.82
N LEU A 668 -36.68 19.54 -6.51
CA LEU A 668 -35.44 20.29 -6.38
C LEU A 668 -34.60 19.80 -5.19
N ALA A 669 -35.25 19.50 -4.08
CA ALA A 669 -34.64 19.00 -2.85
C ALA A 669 -33.99 17.63 -3.03
N VAL A 670 -34.69 16.68 -3.66
CA VAL A 670 -34.16 15.35 -4.00
C VAL A 670 -33.00 15.46 -4.99
N PHE A 671 -33.11 16.31 -6.02
CA PHE A 671 -32.05 16.50 -7.01
C PHE A 671 -30.75 17.00 -6.38
N LEU A 672 -30.83 18.04 -5.52
CA LEU A 672 -29.66 18.59 -4.83
C LEU A 672 -29.07 17.61 -3.80
N ALA A 673 -29.91 16.87 -3.07
CA ALA A 673 -29.44 15.83 -2.15
C ALA A 673 -28.73 14.67 -2.88
N LEU A 674 -29.21 14.28 -4.07
CA LEU A 674 -28.59 13.25 -4.90
C LEU A 674 -27.23 13.71 -5.46
N GLY A 675 -27.13 14.98 -5.88
CA GLY A 675 -25.86 15.61 -6.30
C GLY A 675 -24.84 15.69 -5.17
N ALA A 676 -25.27 16.10 -3.97
CA ALA A 676 -24.44 16.11 -2.77
C ALA A 676 -23.93 14.70 -2.42
N TYR A 677 -24.77 13.67 -2.56
CA TYR A 677 -24.36 12.27 -2.38
C TYR A 677 -23.37 11.78 -3.43
N ALA A 678 -23.53 12.11 -4.71
CA ALA A 678 -22.56 11.73 -5.73
C ALA A 678 -21.15 12.25 -5.39
N GLY A 679 -21.05 13.54 -5.00
CA GLY A 679 -19.79 14.13 -4.54
C GLY A 679 -19.26 13.49 -3.25
N ALA A 680 -20.11 13.36 -2.22
CA ALA A 680 -19.73 12.77 -0.94
C ALA A 680 -19.26 11.32 -1.08
N ARG A 681 -19.97 10.49 -1.84
CA ARG A 681 -19.65 9.07 -2.10
C ARG A 681 -18.30 8.92 -2.81
N GLN A 682 -18.07 9.69 -3.88
CA GLN A 682 -16.80 9.68 -4.62
C GLN A 682 -15.62 10.05 -3.70
N TRP A 683 -15.78 11.11 -2.91
CA TRP A 683 -14.79 11.60 -1.95
C TRP A 683 -14.52 10.61 -0.80
N ILE A 684 -15.57 9.96 -0.29
CA ILE A 684 -15.53 8.97 0.79
C ILE A 684 -14.85 7.66 0.34
N LEU A 685 -15.11 7.20 -0.89
CA LEU A 685 -14.49 6.00 -1.46
C LEU A 685 -13.00 6.22 -1.72
N ASN A 686 -12.64 7.25 -2.48
CA ASN A 686 -11.26 7.54 -2.90
C ASN A 686 -10.29 7.67 -1.70
N GLN A 687 -10.75 8.22 -0.58
CA GLN A 687 -9.90 8.44 0.60
C GLN A 687 -9.91 7.32 1.65
N THR A 688 -10.68 6.24 1.45
CA THR A 688 -10.68 5.08 2.38
C THR A 688 -10.31 3.76 1.72
N ILE A 689 -10.52 3.63 0.42
CA ILE A 689 -10.12 2.47 -0.39
C ILE A 689 -9.18 2.91 -1.53
N GLY A 690 -8.45 4.02 -1.31
CA GLY A 690 -7.44 4.55 -2.21
C GLY A 690 -6.21 3.66 -2.30
N SER A 691 -6.33 2.56 -3.06
CA SER A 691 -5.18 1.90 -3.65
C SER A 691 -4.76 2.69 -4.89
N GLU A 692 -3.92 3.72 -4.70
CA GLU A 692 -2.97 4.02 -5.77
C GLU A 692 -2.09 2.77 -5.87
N VAL A 693 -2.30 2.03 -6.96
CA VAL A 693 -1.41 0.94 -7.34
C VAL A 693 -0.08 1.61 -7.64
N LEU A 694 0.91 1.39 -6.78
CA LEU A 694 2.29 1.81 -7.04
C LEU A 694 2.66 1.35 -8.45
N THR A 695 3.19 2.24 -9.28
CA THR A 695 3.58 1.88 -10.64
C THR A 695 4.55 0.70 -10.57
N THR A 696 4.28 -0.32 -11.38
CA THR A 696 4.99 -1.61 -11.34
C THR A 696 6.50 -1.42 -11.45
N GLU A 697 6.89 -0.44 -12.26
CA GLU A 697 8.24 0.07 -12.48
C GLU A 697 8.93 0.55 -11.20
N ARG A 698 8.37 1.52 -10.46
CA ARG A 698 8.92 2.00 -9.18
C ARG A 698 9.05 0.87 -8.15
N THR A 699 8.03 0.01 -8.08
CA THR A 699 8.01 -1.15 -7.18
C THR A 699 9.15 -2.14 -7.52
N PHE A 700 9.45 -2.30 -8.80
CA PHE A 700 10.53 -3.16 -9.31
C PHE A 700 11.92 -2.56 -9.04
N GLU A 701 12.11 -1.25 -9.28
CA GLU A 701 13.35 -0.54 -8.94
C GLU A 701 13.68 -0.65 -7.44
N GLN A 702 12.68 -0.42 -6.57
CA GLN A 702 12.82 -0.55 -5.12
C GLN A 702 13.20 -1.99 -4.73
N LEU A 703 12.50 -3.00 -5.25
CA LEU A 703 12.82 -4.41 -5.01
C LEU A 703 14.25 -4.77 -5.43
N TYR A 704 14.68 -4.36 -6.63
CA TYR A 704 16.01 -4.68 -7.15
C TYR A 704 17.13 -3.96 -6.37
N ARG A 705 16.92 -2.69 -6.00
CA ARG A 705 17.85 -1.94 -5.15
C ARG A 705 18.03 -2.60 -3.78
N VAL A 706 16.93 -3.02 -3.14
CA VAL A 706 16.98 -3.72 -1.84
C VAL A 706 17.60 -5.11 -1.97
N ALA A 707 17.35 -5.84 -3.07
CA ALA A 707 17.97 -7.14 -3.33
C ALA A 707 19.50 -7.05 -3.44
N ARG A 708 20.04 -6.07 -4.19
CA ARG A 708 21.50 -5.90 -4.34
C ARG A 708 22.18 -5.47 -3.03
N GLU A 709 21.52 -4.67 -2.19
CA GLU A 709 22.10 -4.31 -0.89
C GLU A 709 22.04 -5.48 0.12
N LEU A 710 21.01 -6.32 0.05
CA LEU A 710 20.97 -7.59 0.78
C LEU A 710 22.07 -8.58 0.34
N GLN A 711 22.44 -8.60 -0.94
CA GLN A 711 23.50 -9.48 -1.46
C GLN A 711 24.88 -9.10 -0.89
N LYS A 712 25.25 -7.81 -0.97
CA LYS A 712 26.49 -7.28 -0.38
C LYS A 712 26.60 -7.58 1.12
N GLN A 713 25.48 -7.75 1.83
CA GLN A 713 25.45 -7.58 3.28
C GLN A 713 24.61 -8.67 4.05
N PRO A 714 25.23 -9.77 4.61
CA PRO A 714 24.60 -10.97 5.27
C PRO A 714 24.76 -11.46 6.81
N SER A 715 25.15 -10.72 7.90
CA SER A 715 25.16 -10.95 9.42
C SER A 715 24.08 -10.31 10.46
N ARG A 716 23.37 -9.12 10.33
CA ARG A 716 22.13 -8.61 11.06
C ARG A 716 20.94 -7.89 10.28
N TYR A 717 20.18 -8.62 9.43
CA TYR A 717 19.29 -8.34 8.27
C TYR A 717 18.14 -7.31 8.34
N SER A 718 17.22 -7.44 9.30
CA SER A 718 15.78 -7.08 9.20
C SER A 718 15.41 -5.63 8.83
N THR A 719 16.36 -4.71 8.87
CA THR A 719 16.19 -3.27 8.60
C THR A 719 15.76 -2.98 7.17
N LEU A 720 16.39 -3.61 6.17
CA LEU A 720 16.12 -3.36 4.75
C LEU A 720 14.69 -3.78 4.32
N VAL A 721 14.15 -4.84 4.94
CA VAL A 721 12.74 -5.24 4.74
C VAL A 721 11.78 -4.27 5.44
N ALA A 722 12.16 -3.73 6.61
CA ALA A 722 11.38 -2.71 7.29
C ALA A 722 11.32 -1.39 6.52
N GLU A 723 12.40 -1.03 5.81
CA GLU A 723 12.47 0.14 4.93
C GLU A 723 11.63 -0.05 3.67
N LEU A 724 11.76 -1.17 2.97
CA LEU A 724 10.93 -1.51 1.80
C LEU A 724 9.43 -1.47 2.14
N LEU A 725 9.03 -2.05 3.27
CA LEU A 725 7.64 -2.02 3.73
C LEU A 725 7.22 -0.62 4.24
N ARG A 726 8.17 0.22 4.70
CA ARG A 726 7.90 1.62 5.07
C ARG A 726 7.64 2.48 3.84
N GLU A 727 8.43 2.35 2.78
CA GLU A 727 8.21 3.04 1.52
C GLU A 727 6.91 2.58 0.82
N LEU A 728 6.64 1.26 0.84
CA LEU A 728 5.51 0.67 0.10
C LEU A 728 4.14 0.89 0.75
N PHE A 729 4.07 1.11 2.07
CA PHE A 729 2.80 1.33 2.80
C PHE A 729 2.67 2.69 3.50
N GLU A 730 3.74 3.46 3.61
CA GLU A 730 3.85 4.66 4.46
C GLU A 730 3.20 4.48 5.85
N PRO A 731 3.59 3.49 6.67
CA PRO A 731 2.99 3.28 7.98
C PRO A 731 3.26 4.46 8.92
N LEU A 732 2.31 4.75 9.83
CA LEU A 732 2.49 5.74 10.90
C LEU A 732 3.62 5.34 11.86
N GLU A 733 3.71 4.04 12.19
CA GLU A 733 4.77 3.47 13.04
C GLU A 733 5.14 2.08 12.52
N VAL A 734 6.43 1.70 12.65
CA VAL A 734 6.92 0.33 12.38
C VAL A 734 7.57 -0.19 13.64
N LEU A 735 7.01 -1.26 14.20
CA LEU A 735 7.50 -1.91 15.42
C LEU A 735 8.12 -3.27 15.08
N ARG A 736 9.15 -3.65 15.84
CA ARG A 736 9.78 -4.98 15.80
C ARG A 736 9.22 -5.83 16.94
N LEU A 737 8.81 -7.06 16.65
CA LEU A 737 8.24 -7.99 17.63
C LEU A 737 8.96 -9.34 17.55
N GLU A 738 9.57 -9.78 18.65
CA GLU A 738 10.16 -11.12 18.79
C GLU A 738 9.06 -12.18 19.02
N ARG A 739 8.21 -12.35 18.02
CA ARG A 739 7.23 -13.44 17.93
C ARG A 739 7.19 -13.95 16.50
N ASP A 740 7.02 -15.26 16.36
CA ASP A 740 6.73 -15.86 15.07
C ASP A 740 5.33 -15.50 14.58
N SER A 741 5.16 -15.52 13.27
CA SER A 741 3.87 -15.36 12.59
C SER A 741 3.99 -16.10 11.26
N PRO A 742 3.09 -17.04 10.94
CA PRO A 742 3.29 -17.92 9.78
C PRO A 742 3.10 -17.20 8.43
N ARG A 743 2.31 -16.13 8.39
CA ARG A 743 1.96 -15.34 7.19
C ARG A 743 1.72 -13.87 7.53
N ALA A 744 1.70 -13.02 6.51
CA ALA A 744 1.29 -11.63 6.68
C ALA A 744 -0.21 -11.56 7.07
N SER A 745 -0.56 -10.77 8.08
CA SER A 745 -1.93 -10.74 8.63
C SER A 745 -2.36 -9.35 9.10
N VAL A 746 -3.66 -9.07 8.98
CA VAL A 746 -4.26 -7.79 9.34
C VAL A 746 -4.89 -7.88 10.73
N VAL A 747 -4.39 -7.09 11.68
CA VAL A 747 -4.77 -7.11 13.09
C VAL A 747 -5.50 -5.80 13.46
N GLY A 748 -6.29 -5.83 14.54
CA GLY A 748 -7.03 -4.67 15.02
C GLY A 748 -8.08 -4.13 14.02
N GLY A 749 -8.56 -4.94 13.09
CA GLY A 749 -9.54 -4.53 12.08
C GLY A 749 -8.99 -3.63 10.98
N GLY A 750 -7.69 -3.73 10.67
CA GLY A 750 -6.99 -2.87 9.71
C GLY A 750 -6.10 -1.81 10.37
N ALA A 751 -6.11 -1.72 11.69
CA ALA A 751 -5.25 -0.80 12.43
C ALA A 751 -3.76 -1.16 12.32
N ALA A 752 -3.44 -2.44 12.17
CA ALA A 752 -2.08 -2.92 11.97
C ALA A 752 -1.97 -4.03 10.92
N LEU A 753 -0.82 -4.10 10.26
CA LEU A 753 -0.38 -5.19 9.39
C LEU A 753 0.86 -5.84 10.02
N VAL A 754 0.77 -7.13 10.34
CA VAL A 754 1.90 -7.94 10.78
C VAL A 754 2.52 -8.61 9.57
N VAL A 755 3.84 -8.49 9.39
CA VAL A 755 4.60 -9.12 8.30
C VAL A 755 5.77 -9.92 8.88
N PRO A 756 5.88 -11.23 8.64
CA PRO A 756 6.98 -12.03 9.18
C PRO A 756 8.27 -11.79 8.41
N VAL A 757 9.35 -11.51 9.13
CA VAL A 757 10.68 -11.20 8.59
C VAL A 757 11.70 -12.21 9.11
N ARG A 758 11.46 -13.49 8.76
CA ARG A 758 12.47 -14.55 8.85
C ARG A 758 13.60 -14.23 7.86
N SER A 759 14.85 -14.14 8.31
CA SER A 759 16.01 -14.09 7.40
C SER A 759 16.39 -15.53 6.98
N SER A 760 17.62 -15.80 6.51
CA SER A 760 17.91 -17.01 5.71
C SER A 760 18.87 -18.05 6.31
N ARG A 761 19.97 -17.66 6.98
CA ARG A 761 20.95 -18.62 7.57
C ARG A 761 20.55 -19.05 8.99
N GLY A 762 20.15 -20.31 9.17
CA GLY A 762 19.45 -20.80 10.39
C GLY A 762 20.09 -20.44 11.73
N GLY A 763 19.29 -19.94 12.67
CA GLY A 763 19.69 -19.63 14.05
C GLY A 763 19.24 -18.26 14.62
N GLY A 764 18.34 -17.54 13.95
CA GLY A 764 17.79 -16.27 14.43
C GLY A 764 16.45 -16.45 15.18
N ARG A 765 16.20 -15.64 16.22
CA ARG A 765 14.87 -15.55 16.83
C ARG A 765 13.83 -15.11 15.78
N PRO A 766 12.60 -15.66 15.79
CA PRO A 766 11.58 -15.29 14.82
C PRO A 766 11.13 -13.84 15.04
N LEU A 767 11.35 -13.01 14.02
CA LEU A 767 11.03 -11.58 14.04
C LEU A 767 9.84 -11.28 13.13
N SER A 768 8.85 -10.58 13.67
CA SER A 768 7.74 -10.02 12.91
C SER A 768 7.78 -8.49 12.98
N LEU A 769 7.50 -7.83 11.86
CA LEU A 769 7.28 -6.39 11.81
C LEU A 769 5.79 -6.09 11.95
N VAL A 770 5.46 -5.10 12.78
CA VAL A 770 4.08 -4.62 12.96
C VAL A 770 4.01 -3.18 12.46
N LEU A 771 3.36 -2.99 11.31
CA LEU A 771 3.10 -1.70 10.71
C LEU A 771 1.76 -1.16 11.24
N ARG A 772 1.73 0.02 11.86
CA ARG A 772 0.48 0.70 12.28
C ARG A 772 0.05 1.69 11.21
N PHE A 773 -1.24 1.64 10.81
CA PHE A 773 -1.95 2.52 9.87
C PHE A 773 -1.18 2.98 8.60
N ALA A 774 -1.56 2.47 7.44
CA ALA A 774 -1.03 2.91 6.15
C ALA A 774 -1.26 4.42 5.89
N ARG A 775 -0.41 5.02 5.03
CA ARG A 775 -0.46 6.44 4.63
C ARG A 775 -0.47 7.39 5.84
N ARG A 776 0.49 7.20 6.74
CA ARG A 776 0.78 8.05 7.92
C ARG A 776 -0.48 8.30 8.77
N GLY A 777 -1.28 7.25 8.99
CA GLY A 777 -2.52 7.35 9.76
C GLY A 777 -3.81 7.61 8.95
N GLN A 778 -3.73 7.73 7.62
CA GLN A 778 -4.90 8.06 6.79
C GLN A 778 -5.70 6.82 6.33
N ARG A 779 -5.08 5.63 6.25
CA ARG A 779 -5.68 4.41 5.68
C ARG A 779 -5.59 3.22 6.64
N LEU A 780 -6.62 2.38 6.65
CA LEU A 780 -6.61 1.06 7.30
C LEU A 780 -6.07 0.01 6.33
N PHE A 781 -5.29 -0.94 6.83
CA PHE A 781 -4.78 -2.07 6.05
C PHE A 781 -5.90 -3.03 5.63
N SER A 782 -5.89 -3.46 4.37
CA SER A 782 -6.77 -4.46 3.79
C SER A 782 -6.10 -5.85 3.73
N ARG A 783 -6.90 -6.89 3.48
CA ARG A 783 -6.36 -8.24 3.21
C ARG A 783 -5.47 -8.29 1.96
N ASP A 784 -5.66 -7.36 1.03
CA ASP A 784 -4.87 -7.26 -0.20
C ASP A 784 -3.55 -6.52 0.02
N ASP A 785 -3.47 -5.61 1.00
CA ASP A 785 -2.18 -5.09 1.50
C ASP A 785 -1.34 -6.22 2.13
N ALA A 786 -1.97 -7.11 2.92
CA ALA A 786 -1.27 -8.27 3.47
C ALA A 786 -0.76 -9.23 2.37
N ARG A 787 -1.60 -9.54 1.37
CA ARG A 787 -1.20 -10.30 0.17
C ARG A 787 -0.14 -9.59 -0.67
N LEU A 788 -0.08 -8.25 -0.65
CA LEU A 788 0.96 -7.48 -1.32
C LEU A 788 2.29 -7.59 -0.54
N ALA A 789 2.27 -7.39 0.77
CA ALA A 789 3.43 -7.55 1.63
C ALA A 789 4.05 -8.96 1.53
N GLU A 790 3.21 -10.00 1.60
CA GLU A 790 3.61 -11.40 1.44
C GLU A 790 4.29 -11.65 0.08
N ARG A 791 3.67 -11.19 -1.01
CA ARG A 791 4.27 -11.30 -2.36
C ARG A 791 5.57 -10.51 -2.51
N VAL A 792 5.64 -9.29 -1.98
CA VAL A 792 6.84 -8.43 -2.04
C VAL A 792 8.01 -9.07 -1.31
N VAL A 793 7.77 -9.57 -0.09
CA VAL A 793 8.79 -10.26 0.72
C VAL A 793 9.22 -11.57 0.07
N ASP A 794 8.32 -12.35 -0.51
CA ASP A 794 8.69 -13.60 -1.20
C ASP A 794 9.38 -13.39 -2.55
N GLN A 795 9.03 -12.35 -3.31
CA GLN A 795 9.79 -11.99 -4.52
C GLN A 795 11.21 -11.52 -4.18
N LEU A 796 11.37 -10.75 -3.10
CA LEU A 796 12.69 -10.33 -2.61
C LEU A 796 13.57 -11.51 -2.21
N LYS A 797 13.01 -12.52 -1.50
CA LYS A 797 13.72 -13.78 -1.20
C LYS A 797 14.15 -14.52 -2.47
N ARG A 798 13.27 -14.59 -3.48
CA ARG A 798 13.54 -15.29 -4.75
C ARG A 798 14.63 -14.58 -5.56
N ALA A 799 14.60 -13.26 -5.65
CA ALA A 799 15.63 -12.48 -6.33
C ALA A 799 17.03 -12.71 -5.71
N VAL A 800 17.15 -12.57 -4.39
CA VAL A 800 18.42 -12.82 -3.68
C VAL A 800 18.90 -14.27 -3.84
N ALA A 801 18.00 -15.25 -3.83
CA ALA A 801 18.35 -16.66 -4.06
C ALA A 801 18.77 -16.96 -5.51
N TYR A 802 18.17 -16.27 -6.49
CA TYR A 802 18.52 -16.40 -7.92
C TYR A 802 19.91 -15.81 -8.19
N ASP A 803 20.19 -14.59 -7.75
CA ASP A 803 21.51 -13.96 -7.92
C ASP A 803 22.61 -14.79 -7.23
N GLN A 804 22.33 -15.36 -6.05
CA GLN A 804 23.23 -16.30 -5.38
C GLN A 804 23.39 -17.65 -6.08
N ALA A 805 22.50 -18.04 -6.99
CA ALA A 805 22.68 -19.22 -7.85
C ALA A 805 23.50 -18.87 -9.10
N VAL A 806 23.22 -17.73 -9.73
CA VAL A 806 23.95 -17.23 -10.90
C VAL A 806 25.42 -16.99 -10.59
N GLU A 807 25.75 -16.35 -9.46
CA GLU A 807 27.15 -16.10 -9.08
C GLU A 807 27.91 -17.38 -8.68
N ARG A 808 27.21 -18.41 -8.19
CA ARG A 808 27.81 -19.74 -7.98
C ARG A 808 28.11 -20.43 -9.30
N GLY A 809 27.12 -20.54 -10.20
CA GLY A 809 27.31 -21.12 -11.53
C GLY A 809 28.40 -20.40 -12.35
N ARG A 810 28.52 -19.08 -12.23
CA ARG A 810 29.60 -18.29 -12.85
C ARG A 810 30.99 -18.65 -12.31
N ASN A 811 31.12 -18.91 -11.02
CA ASN A 811 32.40 -19.29 -10.42
C ASN A 811 32.73 -20.77 -10.64
N GLU A 812 31.73 -21.65 -10.63
CA GLU A 812 31.84 -23.06 -11.02
C GLU A 812 32.29 -23.18 -12.49
N GLU A 813 31.71 -22.39 -13.41
CA GLU A 813 32.11 -22.31 -14.81
C GLU A 813 33.53 -21.78 -15.00
N ARG A 814 33.91 -20.69 -14.29
CA ARG A 814 35.29 -20.17 -14.30
C ARG A 814 36.31 -21.20 -13.83
N LEU A 815 35.98 -21.95 -12.78
CA LEU A 815 36.85 -23.00 -12.25
C LEU A 815 36.98 -24.17 -13.23
N ARG A 816 35.88 -24.59 -13.88
CA ARG A 816 35.90 -25.58 -14.96
C ARG A 816 36.80 -25.12 -16.12
N ILE A 817 36.57 -23.92 -16.65
CA ILE A 817 37.39 -23.34 -17.73
C ILE A 817 38.88 -23.30 -17.34
N ALA A 818 39.20 -22.93 -16.09
CA ALA A 818 40.58 -22.90 -15.61
C ALA A 818 41.21 -24.31 -15.49
N GLN A 819 40.41 -25.36 -15.25
CA GLN A 819 40.86 -26.75 -15.21
C GLN A 819 40.98 -27.35 -16.61
N ASP A 820 39.96 -27.22 -17.46
CA ASP A 820 40.00 -27.68 -18.86
C ASP A 820 41.19 -27.05 -19.61
N LEU A 821 41.44 -25.76 -19.37
CA LEU A 821 42.60 -25.03 -19.89
C LEU A 821 43.95 -25.54 -19.34
N HIS A 822 43.97 -26.04 -18.09
CA HIS A 822 45.17 -26.61 -17.49
C HIS A 822 45.50 -27.98 -18.10
N ASP A 823 44.52 -28.86 -18.15
CA ASP A 823 44.71 -30.26 -18.55
C ASP A 823 44.91 -30.36 -20.07
N ASP A 824 44.03 -29.75 -20.86
CA ASP A 824 43.94 -30.00 -22.30
C ASP A 824 44.96 -29.18 -23.13
N ILE A 825 45.25 -27.93 -22.74
CA ILE A 825 46.36 -27.15 -23.36
C ILE A 825 47.71 -27.48 -22.70
N GLY A 826 47.74 -27.79 -21.40
CA GLY A 826 48.98 -28.19 -20.71
C GLY A 826 49.58 -29.48 -21.27
N ALA A 827 48.76 -30.51 -21.52
CA ALA A 827 49.21 -31.75 -22.14
C ALA A 827 49.74 -31.54 -23.57
N ARG A 828 49.09 -30.68 -24.37
CA ARG A 828 49.53 -30.37 -25.74
C ARG A 828 50.84 -29.58 -25.77
N LEU A 829 51.02 -28.58 -24.91
CA LEU A 829 52.30 -27.88 -24.76
C LEU A 829 53.41 -28.80 -24.25
N LEU A 830 53.13 -29.67 -23.28
CA LEU A 830 54.11 -30.65 -22.78
C LEU A 830 54.53 -31.63 -23.90
N THR A 831 53.60 -32.05 -24.75
CA THR A 831 53.89 -32.91 -25.92
C THR A 831 54.79 -32.19 -26.93
N LEU A 832 54.49 -30.92 -27.23
CA LEU A 832 55.32 -30.10 -28.12
C LEU A 832 56.73 -29.86 -27.56
N MET A 833 56.87 -29.73 -26.23
CA MET A 833 58.17 -29.59 -25.56
C MET A 833 59.06 -30.82 -25.80
N TYR A 834 58.51 -32.04 -25.69
CA TYR A 834 59.22 -33.29 -26.04
C TYR A 834 59.49 -33.47 -27.55
N GLN A 835 58.90 -32.64 -28.41
CA GLN A 835 59.08 -32.63 -29.86
C GLN A 835 59.92 -31.43 -30.34
N ALA A 836 60.45 -30.62 -29.43
CA ALA A 836 61.28 -29.48 -29.76
C ALA A 836 62.60 -29.93 -30.41
N GLN A 837 62.92 -29.37 -31.58
CA GLN A 837 64.13 -29.73 -32.35
C GLN A 837 65.34 -28.83 -32.03
N THR A 838 65.15 -27.75 -31.26
CA THR A 838 66.23 -26.86 -30.81
C THR A 838 65.99 -26.43 -29.36
N PRO A 839 67.04 -26.09 -28.58
CA PRO A 839 66.90 -25.67 -27.19
C PRO A 839 66.02 -24.42 -27.02
N GLU A 840 66.10 -23.47 -27.94
CA GLU A 840 65.34 -22.21 -27.91
C GLU A 840 63.83 -22.46 -28.09
N MET A 841 63.47 -23.48 -28.86
CA MET A 841 62.09 -23.92 -29.02
C MET A 841 61.59 -24.63 -27.76
N GLU A 842 62.43 -25.47 -27.14
CA GLU A 842 62.10 -26.14 -25.88
C GLU A 842 61.86 -25.11 -24.76
N ASP A 843 62.75 -24.14 -24.61
CA ASP A 843 62.61 -23.05 -23.63
C ASP A 843 61.38 -22.17 -23.90
N TYR A 844 61.09 -21.84 -25.16
CA TYR A 844 59.89 -21.09 -25.53
C TYR A 844 58.61 -21.82 -25.11
N ILE A 845 58.53 -23.14 -25.34
CA ILE A 845 57.37 -23.96 -24.96
C ILE A 845 57.32 -24.16 -23.43
N ARG A 846 58.46 -24.36 -22.78
CA ARG A 846 58.62 -24.46 -21.31
C ARG A 846 58.13 -23.18 -20.61
N HIS A 847 58.51 -22.01 -21.12
CA HIS A 847 57.97 -20.73 -20.67
C HIS A 847 56.46 -20.63 -20.93
N THR A 848 55.98 -21.02 -22.11
CA THR A 848 54.53 -21.00 -22.44
C THR A 848 53.71 -21.91 -21.52
N LEU A 849 54.25 -23.07 -21.10
CA LEU A 849 53.63 -23.99 -20.14
C LEU A 849 53.59 -23.39 -18.72
N LEU A 850 54.67 -22.73 -18.28
CA LEU A 850 54.71 -21.99 -17.01
C LEU A 850 53.75 -20.80 -17.02
N ASP A 851 53.61 -20.13 -18.17
CA ASP A 851 52.69 -19.02 -18.38
C ASP A 851 51.23 -19.48 -18.27
N LEU A 852 50.86 -20.56 -18.97
CA LEU A 852 49.56 -21.23 -18.86
C LEU A 852 49.25 -21.64 -17.41
N LYS A 853 50.19 -22.29 -16.74
CA LYS A 853 50.08 -22.73 -15.33
C LYS A 853 49.95 -21.56 -14.35
N THR A 854 50.48 -20.39 -14.69
CA THR A 854 50.29 -19.16 -13.92
C THR A 854 48.90 -18.59 -14.17
N LEU A 855 48.47 -18.46 -15.43
CA LEU A 855 47.17 -17.88 -15.79
C LEU A 855 45.98 -18.72 -15.31
N THR A 856 46.05 -20.05 -15.41
CA THR A 856 45.01 -20.98 -14.88
C THR A 856 44.84 -20.86 -13.36
N ARG A 857 45.95 -20.77 -12.60
CA ARG A 857 45.91 -20.44 -11.16
C ARG A 857 45.36 -19.04 -10.90
N GLY A 858 45.71 -18.07 -11.74
CA GLY A 858 45.19 -16.71 -11.71
C GLY A 858 43.67 -16.64 -11.88
N LEU A 859 43.11 -17.45 -12.79
CA LEU A 859 41.67 -17.56 -13.06
C LEU A 859 40.90 -18.26 -11.92
N ALA A 860 41.49 -19.26 -11.27
CA ALA A 860 40.89 -19.94 -10.12
C ALA A 860 40.88 -19.08 -8.84
N ALA A 861 41.86 -18.19 -8.67
CA ALA A 861 41.98 -17.32 -7.51
C ALA A 861 41.23 -15.98 -7.71
N ALA A 862 39.95 -15.94 -7.33
CA ALA A 862 39.01 -14.87 -7.69
C ALA A 862 39.27 -13.44 -7.13
N ASN A 863 40.34 -13.18 -6.35
CA ASN A 863 40.68 -11.85 -5.83
C ASN A 863 42.20 -11.66 -5.60
N HIS A 864 42.93 -11.18 -6.60
CA HIS A 864 44.35 -10.80 -6.47
C HIS A 864 44.50 -9.36 -5.96
N ARG A 865 44.40 -9.14 -4.65
CA ARG A 865 44.76 -7.86 -4.03
C ARG A 865 46.29 -7.71 -3.98
N LEU A 866 46.82 -6.51 -4.22
CA LEU A 866 48.27 -6.26 -4.25
C LEU A 866 48.94 -6.66 -2.92
N SER A 867 48.31 -6.39 -1.78
CA SER A 867 48.78 -6.85 -0.47
C SER A 867 48.93 -8.38 -0.41
N HIS A 868 47.90 -9.13 -0.80
CA HIS A 868 47.90 -10.60 -0.81
C HIS A 868 48.94 -11.16 -1.81
N ALA A 869 49.04 -10.57 -3.01
CA ALA A 869 50.01 -10.95 -4.02
C ALA A 869 51.45 -10.72 -3.53
N SER A 870 51.72 -9.59 -2.88
CA SER A 870 53.03 -9.29 -2.30
C SER A 870 53.42 -10.29 -1.21
N ALA A 871 52.47 -10.78 -0.41
CA ALA A 871 52.70 -11.82 0.58
C ALA A 871 53.00 -13.19 -0.06
N GLU A 872 52.30 -13.57 -1.14
CA GLU A 872 52.58 -14.77 -1.94
C GLU A 872 54.00 -14.72 -2.54
N TRP A 873 54.35 -13.60 -3.18
CA TRP A 873 55.68 -13.37 -3.75
C TRP A 873 56.77 -13.42 -2.68
N LYS A 874 56.56 -12.79 -1.50
CA LYS A 874 57.51 -12.86 -0.40
C LYS A 874 57.76 -14.30 0.04
N ALA A 875 56.71 -15.11 0.19
CA ALA A 875 56.83 -16.50 0.61
C ALA A 875 57.61 -17.35 -0.41
N ASP A 876 57.26 -17.26 -1.69
CA ASP A 876 57.91 -18.00 -2.79
C ASP A 876 59.38 -17.59 -2.97
N LEU A 877 59.72 -16.30 -2.88
CA LEU A 877 61.11 -15.84 -2.90
C LEU A 877 61.88 -16.27 -1.65
N THR A 878 61.30 -16.14 -0.46
CA THR A 878 61.96 -16.56 0.80
C THR A 878 62.31 -18.05 0.74
N GLN A 879 61.39 -18.88 0.26
CA GLN A 879 61.63 -20.32 0.10
C GLN A 879 62.77 -20.61 -0.89
N ARG A 880 62.81 -19.94 -2.05
CA ARG A 880 63.84 -20.13 -3.08
C ARG A 880 65.22 -19.69 -2.61
N LEU A 881 65.31 -18.48 -2.03
CA LEU A 881 66.57 -17.88 -1.62
C LEU A 881 67.16 -18.61 -0.40
N THR A 882 66.32 -19.01 0.56
CA THR A 882 66.76 -19.83 1.70
C THR A 882 67.31 -21.19 1.24
N ALA A 883 66.69 -21.84 0.25
CA ALA A 883 67.18 -23.10 -0.30
C ALA A 883 68.52 -22.96 -1.05
N ALA A 884 68.85 -21.76 -1.54
CA ALA A 884 70.14 -21.42 -2.15
C ALA A 884 71.15 -20.79 -1.16
N GLN A 885 70.81 -20.67 0.14
CA GLN A 885 71.57 -19.96 1.18
C GLN A 885 71.80 -18.45 0.93
N VAL A 886 70.93 -17.82 0.13
CA VAL A 886 71.00 -16.40 -0.26
C VAL A 886 70.06 -15.57 0.62
N GLN A 887 70.49 -14.38 1.04
CA GLN A 887 69.70 -13.48 1.88
C GLN A 887 68.64 -12.72 1.08
N LEU A 888 67.43 -12.56 1.61
CA LEU A 888 66.36 -11.74 1.03
C LEU A 888 66.13 -10.45 1.84
N GLY A 889 66.44 -9.31 1.24
CA GLY A 889 65.88 -8.02 1.65
C GLY A 889 64.49 -7.82 1.02
N TRP A 890 63.53 -7.29 1.79
CA TRP A 890 62.16 -7.11 1.31
C TRP A 890 61.54 -5.84 1.89
N SER A 891 61.26 -4.85 1.03
CA SER A 891 60.40 -3.71 1.33
C SER A 891 59.26 -3.62 0.30
N VAL A 892 58.03 -3.45 0.76
CA VAL A 892 56.87 -3.19 -0.11
C VAL A 892 55.97 -2.18 0.58
N GLU A 893 55.72 -1.07 -0.11
CA GLU A 893 54.88 0.03 0.34
C GLU A 893 53.78 0.31 -0.69
N PHE A 894 52.58 0.66 -0.23
CA PHE A 894 51.49 1.07 -1.09
C PHE A 894 50.54 1.99 -0.34
N ASP A 895 50.13 3.09 -0.99
CA ASP A 895 49.12 4.01 -0.46
C ASP A 895 47.69 3.45 -0.55
N ARG A 896 47.45 2.48 -1.45
CA ARG A 896 46.18 1.76 -1.61
C ARG A 896 46.36 0.28 -1.97
N ASP A 897 45.54 -0.58 -1.35
CA ASP A 897 45.47 -2.01 -1.65
C ASP A 897 44.55 -2.28 -2.84
N VAL A 898 45.09 -2.14 -4.05
CA VAL A 898 44.38 -2.28 -5.32
C VAL A 898 44.13 -3.75 -5.72
N ARG A 899 43.10 -3.97 -6.56
CA ARG A 899 42.93 -5.24 -7.30
C ARG A 899 43.85 -5.28 -8.51
N LEU A 900 44.64 -6.34 -8.62
CA LEU A 900 45.37 -6.66 -9.83
C LEU A 900 44.46 -7.43 -10.80
N THR A 901 44.53 -7.08 -12.08
CA THR A 901 44.03 -7.97 -13.14
C THR A 901 44.88 -9.25 -13.19
N VAL A 902 44.34 -10.32 -13.78
CA VAL A 902 45.09 -11.58 -13.98
C VAL A 902 46.37 -11.34 -14.79
N VAL A 903 46.33 -10.40 -15.76
CA VAL A 903 47.51 -9.98 -16.54
C VAL A 903 48.54 -9.29 -15.65
N GLN A 904 48.14 -8.31 -14.84
CA GLN A 904 49.05 -7.58 -13.92
C GLN A 904 49.69 -8.49 -12.88
N TRP A 905 48.89 -9.28 -12.16
CA TRP A 905 49.39 -10.23 -11.18
C TRP A 905 50.36 -11.22 -11.82
N SER A 906 50.00 -11.80 -12.98
CA SER A 906 50.86 -12.75 -13.67
C SER A 906 52.14 -12.11 -14.21
N ALA A 907 52.09 -10.89 -14.75
CA ALA A 907 53.26 -10.19 -15.27
C ALA A 907 54.26 -9.84 -14.16
N LEU A 908 53.78 -9.26 -13.05
CA LEU A 908 54.61 -8.93 -11.89
C LEU A 908 55.20 -10.18 -11.26
N THR A 909 54.40 -11.24 -11.04
CA THR A 909 54.88 -12.54 -10.53
C THR A 909 56.05 -13.08 -11.36
N ARG A 910 55.95 -13.01 -12.70
CA ARG A 910 56.99 -13.50 -13.60
C ARG A 910 58.21 -12.57 -13.67
N VAL A 911 58.04 -11.25 -13.68
CA VAL A 911 59.16 -10.29 -13.64
C VAL A 911 59.98 -10.51 -12.37
N ILE A 912 59.34 -10.61 -11.21
CA ILE A 912 59.99 -10.85 -9.91
C ILE A 912 60.74 -12.19 -9.91
N ARG A 913 60.09 -13.28 -10.34
CA ARG A 913 60.73 -14.61 -10.42
C ARG A 913 61.92 -14.64 -11.39
N GLU A 914 61.78 -14.03 -12.56
CA GLU A 914 62.82 -13.99 -13.59
C GLU A 914 64.06 -13.26 -13.06
N LEU A 915 63.90 -12.08 -12.46
CA LEU A 915 65.02 -11.30 -11.92
C LEU A 915 65.76 -12.08 -10.82
N VAL A 916 65.05 -12.65 -9.85
CA VAL A 916 65.67 -13.45 -8.78
C VAL A 916 66.34 -14.74 -9.31
N THR A 917 65.77 -15.36 -10.36
CA THR A 917 66.38 -16.52 -11.01
C THR A 917 67.71 -16.14 -11.69
N ASN A 918 67.77 -14.97 -12.33
CA ASN A 918 69.00 -14.45 -12.91
C ASN A 918 70.06 -14.14 -11.84
N SER A 919 69.69 -13.46 -10.74
CA SER A 919 70.61 -13.17 -9.62
C SER A 919 71.20 -14.43 -8.99
N LEU A 920 70.42 -15.52 -8.91
CA LEU A 920 70.87 -16.82 -8.42
C LEU A 920 71.81 -17.55 -9.40
N TYR A 921 71.35 -17.83 -10.62
CA TYR A 921 72.04 -18.75 -11.54
C TYR A 921 73.07 -18.07 -12.46
N HIS A 922 73.03 -16.75 -12.61
CA HIS A 922 73.95 -15.98 -13.45
C HIS A 922 74.67 -14.87 -12.67
N GLY A 923 74.06 -14.33 -11.62
CA GLY A 923 74.72 -13.39 -10.71
C GLY A 923 75.57 -14.06 -9.63
N HIS A 924 75.26 -15.29 -9.21
CA HIS A 924 75.85 -15.95 -8.03
C HIS A 924 75.78 -15.08 -6.75
N ALA A 925 74.70 -14.32 -6.61
CA ALA A 925 74.48 -13.38 -5.51
C ALA A 925 74.43 -14.08 -4.14
N SER A 926 75.02 -13.46 -3.12
CA SER A 926 74.88 -13.85 -1.71
C SER A 926 73.67 -13.17 -1.04
N ARG A 927 73.19 -12.07 -1.63
CA ARG A 927 72.04 -11.29 -1.19
C ARG A 927 71.25 -10.72 -2.37
N VAL A 928 69.94 -10.73 -2.25
CA VAL A 928 69.00 -10.05 -3.17
C VAL A 928 68.03 -9.20 -2.34
N ASP A 929 67.90 -7.92 -2.67
CA ASP A 929 66.93 -6.99 -2.10
C ASP A 929 65.83 -6.70 -3.12
N LEU A 930 64.56 -6.86 -2.72
CA LEU A 930 63.39 -6.43 -3.48
C LEU A 930 62.74 -5.22 -2.79
N GLN A 931 62.48 -4.17 -3.57
CA GLN A 931 61.78 -2.97 -3.15
C GLN A 931 60.63 -2.69 -4.12
N MET A 932 59.40 -2.50 -3.64
CA MET A 932 58.26 -2.11 -4.48
C MET A 932 57.47 -0.98 -3.81
N ALA A 933 57.10 0.04 -4.57
CA ALA A 933 56.24 1.12 -4.09
C ALA A 933 55.10 1.42 -5.08
N LEU A 934 53.87 1.49 -4.60
CA LEU A 934 52.73 2.03 -5.34
C LEU A 934 52.28 3.35 -4.69
N HIS A 935 52.27 4.42 -5.50
CA HIS A 935 51.74 5.72 -5.10
C HIS A 935 50.84 6.29 -6.20
N GLY A 936 49.55 6.45 -5.93
CA GLY A 936 48.54 6.82 -6.91
C GLY A 936 48.45 5.77 -8.04
N THR A 937 48.77 6.18 -9.27
CA THR A 937 48.88 5.30 -10.44
C THR A 937 50.30 4.81 -10.70
N ARG A 938 51.33 5.32 -10.01
CA ARG A 938 52.73 4.98 -10.29
C ARG A 938 53.18 3.78 -9.47
N LEU A 939 53.47 2.67 -10.17
CA LEU A 939 54.13 1.51 -9.60
C LEU A 939 55.63 1.56 -9.90
N THR A 940 56.46 1.37 -8.88
CA THR A 940 57.90 1.12 -9.01
C THR A 940 58.25 -0.24 -8.39
N LEU A 941 59.20 -0.93 -9.01
CA LEU A 941 59.77 -2.18 -8.52
C LEU A 941 61.28 -2.16 -8.83
N ALA A 942 62.11 -2.23 -7.79
CA ALA A 942 63.53 -2.46 -7.90
C ALA A 942 63.88 -3.85 -7.36
N VAL A 943 64.73 -4.58 -8.09
CA VAL A 943 65.39 -5.80 -7.61
C VAL A 943 66.88 -5.59 -7.77
N SER A 944 67.63 -5.67 -6.67
CA SER A 944 69.07 -5.50 -6.64
C SER A 944 69.78 -6.71 -6.02
N ASP A 945 70.90 -7.11 -6.59
CA ASP A 945 71.77 -8.16 -6.06
C ASP A 945 73.21 -7.67 -5.82
N ASP A 946 74.01 -8.50 -5.15
CA ASP A 946 75.43 -8.29 -4.84
C ASP A 946 76.37 -9.19 -5.70
N GLY A 947 75.85 -9.75 -6.79
CA GLY A 947 76.51 -10.78 -7.59
C GLY A 947 77.64 -10.30 -8.51
N ASP A 948 78.19 -11.19 -9.33
CA ASP A 948 79.28 -10.87 -10.27
C ASP A 948 78.83 -10.14 -11.56
N GLY A 949 77.55 -9.76 -11.65
CA GLY A 949 77.00 -9.01 -12.77
C GLY A 949 77.65 -7.63 -12.97
N ARG A 950 78.04 -7.33 -14.21
CA ARG A 950 78.66 -6.07 -14.66
C ARG A 950 78.28 -5.72 -16.10
N ALA A 951 78.57 -4.49 -16.50
CA ALA A 951 78.40 -3.93 -17.84
C ALA A 951 77.02 -4.21 -18.48
N PRO A 952 75.89 -3.88 -17.81
CA PRO A 952 74.54 -4.19 -18.30
C PRO A 952 74.19 -3.52 -19.64
N GLU A 953 74.93 -2.49 -20.04
CA GLU A 953 74.83 -1.83 -21.34
C GLU A 953 75.24 -2.75 -22.51
N GLY A 954 76.17 -3.68 -22.27
CA GLY A 954 76.68 -4.62 -23.28
C GLY A 954 75.94 -5.96 -23.36
N TRP A 955 74.89 -6.15 -22.56
CA TRP A 955 74.17 -7.43 -22.48
C TRP A 955 73.34 -7.70 -23.75
N ALA A 956 73.71 -8.75 -24.48
CA ALA A 956 72.96 -9.22 -25.64
C ALA A 956 71.53 -9.67 -25.29
N HIS A 957 70.66 -9.77 -26.30
CA HIS A 957 69.22 -10.05 -26.15
C HIS A 957 68.91 -11.52 -25.82
N GLY A 958 69.47 -12.06 -24.74
CA GLY A 958 69.15 -13.38 -24.20
C GLY A 958 67.68 -13.51 -23.76
N LEU A 959 67.15 -14.73 -23.84
CA LEU A 959 65.71 -15.01 -23.72
C LEU A 959 65.06 -14.46 -22.43
N GLY A 960 65.69 -14.66 -21.27
CA GLY A 960 65.16 -14.19 -19.97
C GLY A 960 65.03 -12.66 -19.87
N LEU A 961 66.08 -11.91 -20.20
CA LEU A 961 66.07 -10.44 -20.18
C LEU A 961 65.10 -9.85 -21.22
N GLY A 962 65.00 -10.48 -22.39
CA GLY A 962 63.96 -10.16 -23.38
C GLY A 962 62.55 -10.40 -22.83
N GLY A 963 62.36 -11.45 -22.04
CA GLY A 963 61.13 -11.75 -21.32
C GLY A 963 60.73 -10.66 -20.32
N VAL A 964 61.67 -10.14 -19.52
CA VAL A 964 61.41 -9.01 -18.60
C VAL A 964 60.94 -7.78 -19.37
N ARG A 965 61.68 -7.36 -20.42
CA ARG A 965 61.33 -6.18 -21.24
C ARG A 965 59.95 -6.29 -21.87
N LYS A 966 59.62 -7.46 -22.44
CA LYS A 966 58.28 -7.73 -23.02
C LYS A 966 57.18 -7.65 -21.97
N ARG A 967 57.36 -8.27 -20.79
CA ARG A 967 56.33 -8.33 -19.74
C ARG A 967 56.09 -6.98 -19.06
N VAL A 968 57.10 -6.15 -18.89
CA VAL A 968 56.92 -4.77 -18.38
C VAL A 968 56.31 -3.85 -19.43
N LYS A 969 56.68 -3.98 -20.72
CA LYS A 969 56.02 -3.22 -21.79
C LYS A 969 54.52 -3.54 -21.91
N LEU A 970 54.11 -4.78 -21.64
CA LEU A 970 52.69 -5.17 -21.53
C LEU A 970 51.94 -4.53 -20.33
N LEU A 971 52.67 -3.95 -19.37
CA LEU A 971 52.11 -3.14 -18.28
C LEU A 971 52.16 -1.64 -18.58
N GLY A 972 52.60 -1.22 -19.77
CA GLY A 972 52.84 0.20 -20.09
C GLY A 972 54.08 0.81 -19.42
N GLY A 973 55.01 -0.02 -18.91
CA GLY A 973 56.19 0.43 -18.17
C GLY A 973 57.51 0.39 -18.95
N GLU A 974 58.53 0.97 -18.33
CA GLU A 974 59.94 0.88 -18.71
C GLU A 974 60.75 -0.02 -17.77
N VAL A 975 61.89 -0.52 -18.25
CA VAL A 975 62.90 -1.22 -17.43
C VAL A 975 64.28 -0.67 -17.71
N ARG A 976 65.05 -0.45 -16.64
CA ARG A 976 66.44 0.04 -16.68
C ARG A 976 67.32 -0.87 -15.84
N TRP A 977 68.60 -1.00 -16.21
CA TRP A 977 69.60 -1.76 -15.48
C TRP A 977 70.80 -0.87 -15.19
N ARG A 978 71.38 -0.98 -13.99
CA ARG A 978 72.61 -0.30 -13.60
C ARG A 978 73.45 -1.20 -12.70
N GLU A 979 74.76 -0.96 -12.63
CA GLU A 979 75.62 -1.66 -11.67
C GLU A 979 75.27 -1.28 -10.23
N ASN A 980 75.35 -2.26 -9.34
CA ASN A 980 75.30 -2.10 -7.90
C ASN A 980 76.76 -2.08 -7.39
N GLY A 981 77.37 -0.90 -7.25
CA GLY A 981 78.79 -0.80 -6.91
C GLY A 981 79.08 -1.37 -5.50
N PRO A 982 80.12 -2.21 -5.31
CA PRO A 982 81.20 -2.56 -6.24
C PRO A 982 80.99 -3.86 -7.05
N ARG A 983 79.95 -4.65 -6.76
CA ARG A 983 79.56 -5.89 -7.43
C ARG A 983 78.03 -6.03 -7.36
N GLY A 984 77.41 -6.40 -8.47
CA GLY A 984 75.97 -6.72 -8.55
C GLY A 984 75.23 -5.81 -9.51
N ILE A 985 73.93 -6.08 -9.66
CA ILE A 985 73.06 -5.39 -10.62
C ILE A 985 71.80 -4.90 -9.92
N VAL A 986 71.34 -3.70 -10.30
CA VAL A 986 70.00 -3.19 -9.98
C VAL A 986 69.16 -3.17 -11.25
N CYS A 987 68.02 -3.87 -11.23
CA CYS A 987 66.97 -3.79 -12.24
C CYS A 987 65.84 -2.90 -11.70
N GLU A 988 65.53 -1.81 -12.39
CA GLU A 988 64.51 -0.83 -12.02
C GLU A 988 63.36 -0.86 -13.03
N VAL A 989 62.15 -1.09 -12.52
CA VAL A 989 60.89 -1.15 -13.28
C VAL A 989 60.02 0.03 -12.86
N LEU A 990 59.52 0.78 -13.84
CA LEU A 990 58.61 1.91 -13.64
C LEU A 990 57.38 1.74 -14.53
N VAL A 991 56.20 1.70 -13.93
CA VAL A 991 54.92 1.85 -14.64
C VAL A 991 54.28 3.18 -14.20
N PRO A 992 54.11 4.16 -15.11
CA PRO A 992 53.56 5.47 -14.74
C PRO A 992 52.05 5.42 -14.48
N ASP A 993 51.30 4.65 -15.27
CA ASP A 993 49.84 4.61 -15.29
C ASP A 993 49.31 3.19 -15.04
N PHE A 994 49.56 2.67 -13.84
CA PHE A 994 49.11 1.35 -13.37
C PHE A 994 47.61 1.38 -13.03
N GLN A 995 46.76 1.46 -14.06
CA GLN A 995 45.30 1.44 -13.97
C GLN A 995 44.79 0.15 -13.30
N THR A 996 43.71 0.23 -12.50
CA THR A 996 43.10 -0.95 -11.87
C THR A 996 41.57 -0.92 -11.92
N PRO A 997 40.88 -2.08 -12.02
CA PRO A 997 39.45 -2.16 -12.33
C PRO A 997 38.49 -1.75 -11.19
N ASP A 998 38.98 -1.11 -10.13
CA ASP A 998 38.15 -0.50 -9.07
C ASP A 998 37.99 1.04 -9.26
N GLU A 999 38.56 1.66 -10.31
CA GLU A 999 38.51 3.14 -10.51
C GLU A 999 37.41 3.65 -11.46
N ASP A 1000 36.93 2.84 -12.41
CA ASP A 1000 35.75 3.15 -13.23
C ASP A 1000 34.51 2.42 -12.66
N GLY A 1001 33.52 3.16 -12.13
CA GLY A 1001 32.42 2.61 -11.31
C GLY A 1001 31.03 3.22 -11.46
#